data_AF-A0A809Y5E8-F1
#
_entry.id   AF-A0A809Y5E8-F1
#
_cell.length_a   1.000
_cell.length_b   1.000
_cell.length_c   1.000
_cell.angle_alpha   90.00
_cell.angle_beta   90.00
_cell.angle_gamma   90.00
#
_symmetry.space_group_name_H-M   'P 1'
#
loop_
_entity.id
_entity.type
_entity.pdbx_description
1 polymer ?
#
loop_
_entity_poly.entity_id
_entity_poly.type
_entity_poly.pdbx_seq_one_letter_code
_entity_poly.pdbx_strand_id
1 'polypeptide(L)'
;MNVLSSVDTKKIEAAEVVDELWYKDAIIYQLHVKAFADSNNDGIGDFAGLTEKLPYLQELGVTALWLLPFYPSPGRDDGYDIADYGSVNPDFGTMKDFKRFIQEAQKRGLRVITELVVNHTSDQHKWFKRARRSHPGSSARNWYVWSDTDQKYQGTRIIFTDTEKSNWTWDHEAGAFYWHRFFSHQPDLNFDNPRVVSALIQVMKRWLDAGVDGFRLDAIPYLCEREGTSNENLPETHAIIKRLRQELDSYSKGKLLLAEANQWPEDVQEYFGRGDECHMAYHFPLMPRIYMAIAQEDRFPITDILRQTPDIPASCQWALFLRNHDELTLEMVTDVERDYLWTTYANDPRARINVGIRRRLAPLMDNDRRKIELMNSLLLSFPGTPIIYYGDEIGMGDNIYLGDRNGVRTPMQWSPDRNGGFSRCDPARLYAPLIMDPVYGYESVNVEAQSRSLSSLLSATKRLISVRKSTLAFGRGTMTFIRPANRAVLAYVRQYHDEVILCVANLSRAAQATELDLSPWKDRIPQEMLGRTRFPPIGELPYMITLGPYGFYWFHLMERDKSEPVTPRAVPEFETLVVPVNSTWVSLARERGVFEHDVLPGFLSRTRWYPEHDPKHIKPTLTSAVPFCDIGDNRPWIAFFEAAQQDAVATRYVLPMQIEWVRFDRERFNPKALAAVRQGAREGTLLDVATDQIFIGLFLRNLSQNLVVEENNLRLEFKATSRFADYTIKEPGRIRAIEQSNSTALVDNQYVAKIYRQLEGGTNPEIEIGHYLTEVARFANTPALLGSVELVEGDQRSTLGVLHAYVENQGDGWAVTTGYLDRYIDEQRVLSAGEAPRETQEQSPYLHFVMQIGRRLAELHVALAAARPDDLAPEPIGSAHIRHWVSDLKARAGRVFERLADSRDGLREADRPLIDQLTALRTSLPDRLNALLPSDIDGLNIRHHGDFRLGQILIVKDDICIIDFDGDPRLPLADKRRKLPAARDVAGLIRSIDLSVNVALGRALSGGTDEQSRLVAALSEWRERATTTFLSAYREAMTDRRLWPEDPQSAEGLLRFFLLDQAFDEVEYELSHRPEGLHAPLTGLLRILSNAESEAHA
;
A
#
# COMPACT_ATOMS: atom_id res chain seq x y z
N MET A 1 7.32 -5.16 -62.96
CA MET A 1 6.70 -3.86 -63.32
C MET A 1 5.65 -3.61 -62.25
N ASN A 2 5.71 -2.62 -61.36
CA ASN A 2 6.26 -1.26 -61.47
C ASN A 2 7.18 -0.91 -60.30
N VAL A 3 8.12 -0.03 -60.62
CA VAL A 3 9.31 0.35 -59.87
C VAL A 3 8.97 1.31 -58.72
N LEU A 4 9.52 1.03 -57.54
CA LEU A 4 9.58 1.93 -56.38
C LEU A 4 10.28 3.23 -56.76
N SER A 5 9.60 4.37 -56.63
CA SER A 5 10.25 5.68 -56.69
C SER A 5 11.04 5.90 -55.39
N SER A 6 12.37 5.98 -55.53
CA SER A 6 13.30 6.39 -54.50
C SER A 6 12.91 7.75 -53.90
N VAL A 7 12.67 7.79 -52.60
CA VAL A 7 12.58 9.04 -51.84
C VAL A 7 13.97 9.66 -51.80
N ASP A 8 14.08 10.83 -52.43
CA ASP A 8 15.26 11.66 -52.57
C ASP A 8 15.71 12.16 -51.19
N THR A 9 16.81 11.61 -50.66
CA THR A 9 17.45 12.03 -49.42
C THR A 9 18.21 13.34 -49.62
N LYS A 10 17.48 14.43 -49.86
CA LYS A 10 18.05 15.77 -49.67
C LYS A 10 18.19 16.02 -48.18
N LYS A 11 19.45 16.03 -47.73
CA LYS A 11 19.94 16.63 -46.48
C LYS A 11 19.12 17.88 -46.16
N ILE A 12 18.19 17.75 -45.23
CA ILE A 12 17.69 18.89 -44.46
C ILE A 12 18.88 19.27 -43.59
N GLU A 13 19.49 20.42 -43.88
CA GLU A 13 20.38 21.08 -42.93
C GLU A 13 19.59 21.24 -41.63
N ALA A 14 19.96 20.45 -40.62
CA ALA A 14 19.37 20.52 -39.30
C ALA A 14 19.73 21.88 -38.69
N ALA A 15 18.84 22.85 -38.84
CA ALA A 15 18.74 23.91 -37.84
C ALA A 15 18.53 23.19 -36.50
N GLU A 16 19.46 23.35 -35.55
CA GLU A 16 19.35 22.80 -34.20
C GLU A 16 18.01 23.25 -33.60
N VAL A 17 17.01 22.38 -33.63
CA VAL A 17 15.81 22.53 -32.80
C VAL A 17 16.29 22.30 -31.37
N VAL A 18 16.49 23.38 -30.63
CA VAL A 18 16.80 23.31 -29.20
C VAL A 18 15.57 22.72 -28.51
N ASP A 19 15.66 21.46 -28.08
CA ASP A 19 14.65 20.87 -27.19
C ASP A 19 14.73 21.55 -25.83
N GLU A 20 13.86 22.53 -25.62
CA GLU A 20 13.79 23.33 -24.39
C GLU A 20 13.41 22.49 -23.16
N LEU A 21 12.88 21.27 -23.33
CA LEU A 21 12.42 20.38 -22.25
C LEU A 21 13.25 19.09 -22.14
N TRP A 22 14.49 19.08 -22.65
CA TRP A 22 15.36 17.90 -22.66
C TRP A 22 15.50 17.21 -21.29
N TYR A 23 15.42 17.99 -20.21
CA TYR A 23 15.55 17.52 -18.84
C TYR A 23 14.42 16.56 -18.43
N LYS A 24 13.27 16.57 -19.12
CA LYS A 24 12.16 15.62 -18.86
C LYS A 24 12.47 14.18 -19.27
N ASP A 25 13.33 14.03 -20.27
CA ASP A 25 13.72 12.72 -20.82
C ASP A 25 15.11 12.29 -20.34
N ALA A 26 15.79 13.16 -19.59
CA ALA A 26 17.13 12.91 -19.12
C ALA A 26 17.22 11.71 -18.17
N ILE A 27 18.44 11.18 -18.04
CA ILE A 27 18.87 10.29 -16.97
C ILE A 27 20.14 10.92 -16.43
N ILE A 28 20.04 11.46 -15.22
CA ILE A 28 21.10 12.25 -14.60
C ILE A 28 21.99 11.31 -13.80
N TYR A 29 23.30 11.53 -13.86
CA TYR A 29 24.28 10.81 -13.05
C TYR A 29 25.01 11.79 -12.14
N GLN A 30 24.80 11.64 -10.83
CA GLN A 30 25.42 12.49 -9.81
C GLN A 30 26.81 11.94 -9.47
N LEU A 31 27.86 12.76 -9.63
CA LEU A 31 29.23 12.38 -9.29
C LEU A 31 30.04 13.54 -8.72
N HIS A 32 31.05 13.20 -7.94
CA HIS A 32 32.09 14.14 -7.52
C HIS A 32 33.34 13.95 -8.37
N VAL A 33 33.87 15.04 -8.96
CA VAL A 33 35.15 15.01 -9.71
C VAL A 33 36.27 14.35 -8.88
N LYS A 34 36.41 14.78 -7.62
CA LYS A 34 37.34 14.23 -6.63
C LYS A 34 37.29 12.70 -6.47
N ALA A 35 36.10 12.11 -6.59
CA ALA A 35 35.88 10.70 -6.26
C ALA A 35 35.89 9.78 -7.48
N PHE A 36 35.90 10.32 -8.71
CA PHE A 36 35.59 9.53 -9.88
C PHE A 36 36.81 8.89 -10.54
N ALA A 37 37.84 9.65 -10.91
CA ALA A 37 39.08 9.10 -11.48
C ALA A 37 40.24 10.10 -11.35
N ASP A 38 41.39 9.63 -10.89
CA ASP A 38 42.64 10.39 -10.77
C ASP A 38 43.56 10.08 -11.96
N SER A 39 43.88 11.10 -12.77
CA SER A 39 44.73 10.96 -13.95
C SER A 39 46.20 11.27 -13.69
N ASN A 40 46.50 12.07 -12.65
CA ASN A 40 47.85 12.57 -12.38
C ASN A 40 48.56 11.77 -11.25
N ASN A 41 47.85 10.86 -10.59
CA ASN A 41 48.27 10.00 -9.50
C ASN A 41 48.66 10.73 -8.21
N ASP A 42 47.98 11.84 -7.89
CA ASP A 42 48.19 12.57 -6.65
C ASP A 42 47.32 12.07 -5.48
N GLY A 43 46.31 11.24 -5.77
CA GLY A 43 45.35 10.67 -4.81
C GLY A 43 43.96 11.30 -4.85
N ILE A 44 43.73 12.27 -5.75
CA ILE A 44 42.50 13.06 -5.89
C ILE A 44 42.00 12.98 -7.34
N GLY A 45 40.70 12.77 -7.53
CA GLY A 45 40.11 12.74 -8.86
C GLY A 45 40.06 14.13 -9.52
N ASP A 46 40.23 14.18 -10.84
CA ASP A 46 40.41 15.41 -11.59
C ASP A 46 39.60 15.43 -12.91
N PHE A 47 39.48 16.60 -13.55
CA PHE A 47 38.70 16.73 -14.81
C PHE A 47 39.28 15.94 -15.99
N ALA A 48 40.59 15.72 -16.04
CA ALA A 48 41.19 14.91 -17.10
C ALA A 48 40.84 13.44 -16.89
N GLY A 49 40.91 12.93 -15.66
CA GLY A 49 40.46 11.60 -15.28
C GLY A 49 38.96 11.40 -15.55
N LEU A 50 38.11 12.36 -15.17
CA LEU A 50 36.68 12.31 -15.50
C LEU A 50 36.43 12.27 -17.02
N THR A 51 37.20 13.05 -17.79
CA THR A 51 37.12 13.05 -19.26
C THR A 51 37.44 11.66 -19.85
N GLU A 52 38.42 10.96 -19.31
CA GLU A 52 38.78 9.59 -19.73
C GLU A 52 37.67 8.57 -19.46
N LYS A 53 36.81 8.83 -18.47
CA LYS A 53 35.69 7.94 -18.10
C LYS A 53 34.35 8.29 -18.75
N LEU A 54 34.27 9.35 -19.56
CA LEU A 54 33.07 9.66 -20.34
C LEU A 54 32.55 8.52 -21.22
N PRO A 55 33.40 7.67 -21.86
CA PRO A 55 32.92 6.50 -22.59
C PRO A 55 32.12 5.53 -21.73
N TYR A 56 32.51 5.32 -20.47
CA TYR A 56 31.78 4.47 -19.52
C TYR A 56 30.39 5.04 -19.22
N LEU A 57 30.30 6.34 -18.96
CA LEU A 57 29.02 7.03 -18.68
C LEU A 57 28.09 6.98 -19.91
N GLN A 58 28.65 7.18 -21.10
CA GLN A 58 27.89 7.03 -22.35
C GLN A 58 27.36 5.60 -22.53
N GLU A 59 28.18 4.59 -22.25
CA GLU A 59 27.80 3.18 -22.34
C GLU A 59 26.77 2.77 -21.27
N LEU A 60 26.82 3.39 -20.08
CA LEU A 60 25.79 3.22 -19.05
C LEU A 60 24.42 3.72 -19.55
N GLY A 61 24.42 4.70 -20.46
CA GLY A 61 23.22 5.21 -21.13
C GLY A 61 22.66 6.50 -20.54
N VAL A 62 23.35 7.08 -19.54
CA VAL A 62 23.00 8.38 -18.94
C VAL A 62 23.12 9.50 -19.98
N THR A 63 22.40 10.59 -19.78
CA THR A 63 22.33 11.70 -20.75
C THR A 63 22.72 13.05 -20.16
N ALA A 64 22.83 13.14 -18.83
CA ALA A 64 23.29 14.33 -18.13
C ALA A 64 24.17 13.96 -16.94
N LEU A 65 25.19 14.77 -16.69
CA LEU A 65 26.09 14.64 -15.56
C LEU A 65 25.82 15.79 -14.60
N TRP A 66 25.53 15.48 -13.35
CA TRP A 66 25.47 16.46 -12.28
C TRP A 66 26.76 16.37 -11.47
N LEU A 67 27.54 17.45 -11.51
CA LEU A 67 28.80 17.57 -10.79
C LEU A 67 28.57 18.29 -9.45
N LEU A 68 28.99 17.62 -8.37
CA LEU A 68 29.18 18.24 -7.04
C LEU A 68 30.17 19.42 -7.11
N PRO A 69 30.26 20.27 -6.07
CA PRO A 69 31.09 21.46 -6.11
C PRO A 69 32.54 21.16 -6.47
N PHE A 70 33.05 21.84 -7.50
CA PHE A 70 34.45 21.72 -7.95
C PHE A 70 35.20 23.07 -7.86
N TYR A 71 34.62 24.03 -7.15
CA TYR A 71 35.18 25.36 -6.91
C TYR A 71 36.30 25.31 -5.87
N PRO A 72 37.23 26.28 -5.86
CA PRO A 72 38.14 26.48 -4.74
C PRO A 72 37.36 26.58 -3.43
N SER A 73 37.72 25.71 -2.49
CA SER A 73 37.10 25.59 -1.17
C SER A 73 38.17 25.07 -0.19
N PRO A 74 38.09 25.41 1.11
CA PRO A 74 38.94 24.80 2.13
C PRO A 74 38.52 23.35 2.48
N GLY A 75 37.43 22.84 1.90
CA GLY A 75 36.98 21.45 2.00
C GLY A 75 36.36 21.08 3.34
N ARG A 76 35.84 22.05 4.10
CA ARG A 76 35.27 21.82 5.44
C ARG A 76 33.83 21.32 5.38
N ASP A 77 33.14 21.55 4.26
CA ASP A 77 31.89 20.90 3.90
C ASP A 77 31.99 20.36 2.47
N ASP A 78 33.12 19.69 2.19
CA ASP A 78 33.37 18.95 0.95
C ASP A 78 33.18 19.76 -0.36
N GLY A 79 33.41 21.08 -0.31
CA GLY A 79 33.29 21.96 -1.48
C GLY A 79 32.07 22.85 -1.48
N TYR A 80 31.06 22.61 -0.63
CA TYR A 80 29.89 23.48 -0.47
C TYR A 80 30.24 24.83 0.18
N ASP A 81 31.32 24.86 0.97
CA ASP A 81 31.97 26.06 1.46
C ASP A 81 32.84 26.73 0.37
N ILE A 82 32.21 27.40 -0.60
CA ILE A 82 32.90 27.99 -1.76
C ILE A 82 33.73 29.23 -1.35
N ALA A 83 35.03 29.24 -1.68
CA ALA A 83 35.95 30.36 -1.46
C ALA A 83 36.19 31.23 -2.72
N ASP A 84 35.91 30.71 -3.92
CA ASP A 84 35.87 31.47 -5.18
C ASP A 84 34.96 30.80 -6.22
N TYR A 85 33.86 31.45 -6.61
CA TYR A 85 32.97 30.95 -7.66
C TYR A 85 33.54 31.03 -9.09
N GLY A 86 34.61 31.79 -9.31
CA GLY A 86 35.10 32.12 -10.65
C GLY A 86 36.05 31.11 -11.25
N SER A 87 36.60 30.18 -10.46
CA SER A 87 37.66 29.27 -10.92
C SER A 87 37.36 27.82 -10.53
N VAL A 88 38.19 26.91 -11.04
CA VAL A 88 38.17 25.49 -10.69
C VAL A 88 39.16 25.28 -9.55
N ASN A 89 38.84 24.41 -8.59
CA ASN A 89 39.76 24.03 -7.52
C ASN A 89 41.05 23.47 -8.14
N PRO A 90 42.24 23.98 -7.77
CA PRO A 90 43.51 23.49 -8.32
C PRO A 90 43.70 21.97 -8.23
N ASP A 91 43.14 21.34 -7.19
CA ASP A 91 43.22 19.88 -7.00
C ASP A 91 42.45 19.10 -8.08
N PHE A 92 41.48 19.73 -8.75
CA PHE A 92 40.67 19.09 -9.81
C PHE A 92 41.14 19.48 -11.22
N GLY A 93 42.19 20.29 -11.33
CA GLY A 93 42.75 20.79 -12.59
C GLY A 93 42.44 22.26 -12.85
N THR A 94 42.37 22.63 -14.13
CA THR A 94 42.24 24.03 -14.55
C THR A 94 40.93 24.31 -15.30
N MET A 95 40.62 25.59 -15.50
CA MET A 95 39.53 26.00 -16.40
C MET A 95 39.69 25.48 -17.83
N LYS A 96 40.92 25.20 -18.29
CA LYS A 96 41.17 24.58 -19.60
C LYS A 96 40.71 23.13 -19.62
N ASP A 97 40.99 22.39 -18.54
CA ASP A 97 40.59 21.00 -18.40
C ASP A 97 39.07 20.87 -18.28
N PHE A 98 38.42 21.77 -17.53
CA PHE A 98 36.96 21.88 -17.49
C PHE A 98 36.35 22.12 -18.88
N LYS A 99 36.86 23.09 -19.65
CA LYS A 99 36.35 23.36 -21.00
C LYS A 99 36.57 22.18 -21.95
N ARG A 100 37.68 21.45 -21.80
CA ARG A 100 37.92 20.21 -22.55
C ARG A 100 36.90 19.14 -22.17
N PHE A 101 36.65 18.94 -20.89
CA PHE A 101 35.62 18.03 -20.38
C PHE A 101 34.25 18.35 -20.97
N ILE A 102 33.81 19.62 -20.94
CA ILE A 102 32.54 20.07 -21.53
C ILE A 102 32.47 19.71 -23.02
N GLN A 103 33.53 20.00 -23.80
CA GLN A 103 33.56 19.68 -25.23
C GLN A 103 33.46 18.17 -25.48
N GLU A 104 34.14 17.35 -24.68
CA GLU A 104 34.10 15.89 -24.81
C GLU A 104 32.76 15.29 -24.36
N ALA A 105 32.10 15.88 -23.36
CA ALA A 105 30.75 15.53 -22.94
C ALA A 105 29.74 15.85 -24.05
N GLN A 106 29.81 17.06 -24.61
CA GLN A 106 28.93 17.50 -25.71
C GLN A 106 29.08 16.61 -26.95
N LYS A 107 30.31 16.22 -27.34
CA LYS A 107 30.56 15.27 -28.44
C LYS A 107 29.87 13.91 -28.26
N ARG A 108 29.57 13.54 -27.01
CA ARG A 108 28.90 12.28 -26.64
C ARG A 108 27.41 12.46 -26.38
N GLY A 109 26.87 13.67 -26.57
CA GLY A 109 25.48 13.99 -26.27
C GLY A 109 25.17 14.05 -24.77
N LEU A 110 26.19 14.26 -23.91
CA LEU A 110 26.04 14.40 -22.48
C LEU A 110 25.90 15.87 -22.11
N ARG A 111 24.83 16.21 -21.40
CA ARG A 111 24.62 17.53 -20.78
C ARG A 111 25.37 17.62 -19.46
N VAL A 112 25.75 18.83 -19.04
CA VAL A 112 26.45 19.03 -17.75
C VAL A 112 25.70 20.03 -16.88
N ILE A 113 25.33 19.59 -15.69
CA ILE A 113 24.72 20.37 -14.61
C ILE A 113 25.78 20.56 -13.52
N THR A 114 25.91 21.75 -12.97
CA THR A 114 26.83 22.03 -11.86
C THR A 114 26.05 22.52 -10.64
N GLU A 115 26.66 22.46 -9.46
CA GLU A 115 26.13 23.17 -8.30
C GLU A 115 26.11 24.69 -8.51
N LEU A 116 25.19 25.36 -7.86
CA LEU A 116 25.24 26.79 -7.59
C LEU A 116 24.80 26.99 -6.14
N VAL A 117 25.78 27.00 -5.23
CA VAL A 117 25.55 27.29 -3.81
C VAL A 117 25.22 28.76 -3.67
N VAL A 118 23.93 29.06 -3.59
CA VAL A 118 23.42 30.44 -3.58
C VAL A 118 23.28 31.01 -2.17
N ASN A 119 23.01 30.18 -1.17
CA ASN A 119 22.68 30.64 0.18
C ASN A 119 23.87 31.27 0.91
N HIS A 120 25.04 30.64 0.82
CA HIS A 120 26.19 30.97 1.66
C HIS A 120 27.51 30.86 0.88
N THR A 121 28.59 31.33 1.50
CA THR A 121 29.98 31.15 1.00
C THR A 121 30.87 30.65 2.12
N SER A 122 32.08 30.18 1.83
CA SER A 122 33.10 29.99 2.88
C SER A 122 33.44 31.29 3.60
N ASP A 123 33.75 31.22 4.90
CA ASP A 123 34.40 32.30 5.66
C ASP A 123 35.76 32.72 5.06
N GLN A 124 36.36 31.88 4.22
CA GLN A 124 37.58 32.18 3.48
C GLN A 124 37.34 32.98 2.20
N HIS A 125 36.08 33.14 1.77
CA HIS A 125 35.70 33.88 0.58
C HIS A 125 36.14 35.35 0.70
N LYS A 126 36.60 35.92 -0.42
CA LYS A 126 37.07 37.32 -0.45
C LYS A 126 36.00 38.32 -0.02
N TRP A 127 34.74 37.98 -0.25
CA TRP A 127 33.59 38.78 0.20
C TRP A 127 33.51 38.81 1.73
N PHE A 128 33.56 37.66 2.42
CA PHE A 128 33.46 37.60 3.89
C PHE A 128 34.66 38.25 4.58
N LYS A 129 35.87 37.94 4.13
CA LYS A 129 37.11 38.57 4.63
C LYS A 129 37.08 40.09 4.51
N ARG A 130 36.47 40.62 3.45
CA ARG A 130 36.26 42.06 3.27
C ARG A 130 35.14 42.57 4.17
N ALA A 131 34.03 41.84 4.27
CA ALA A 131 32.87 42.22 5.08
C ALA A 131 33.21 42.35 6.57
N ARG A 132 33.91 41.35 7.15
CA ARG A 132 34.27 41.34 8.57
C ARG A 132 35.21 42.48 8.98
N ARG A 133 36.07 42.94 8.06
CA ARG A 133 36.99 44.08 8.26
C ARG A 133 36.33 45.45 8.02
N SER A 134 35.14 45.47 7.42
CA SER A 134 34.48 46.71 7.04
C SER A 134 33.59 47.22 8.16
N HIS A 135 33.49 48.55 8.29
CA HIS A 135 32.63 49.19 9.28
C HIS A 135 31.15 48.79 9.12
N PRO A 136 30.38 48.71 10.23
CA PRO A 136 28.93 48.55 10.18
C PRO A 136 28.24 49.55 9.24
N GLY A 137 27.24 49.08 8.47
CA GLY A 137 26.52 49.89 7.49
C GLY A 137 27.23 50.11 6.14
N SER A 138 28.49 49.71 6.00
CA SER A 138 29.19 49.79 4.71
C SER A 138 28.64 48.79 3.69
N SER A 139 28.77 49.10 2.39
CA SER A 139 28.32 48.17 1.34
C SER A 139 29.04 46.83 1.40
N ALA A 140 30.30 46.78 1.84
CA ALA A 140 31.04 45.53 1.93
C ALA A 140 30.58 44.68 3.12
N ARG A 141 30.21 45.30 4.24
CA ARG A 141 29.64 44.62 5.41
C ARG A 141 28.31 43.93 5.07
N ASN A 142 27.45 44.64 4.34
CA ASN A 142 26.10 44.18 3.96
C ASN A 142 26.06 43.05 2.92
N TRP A 143 27.18 42.40 2.61
CA TRP A 143 27.16 41.15 1.81
C TRP A 143 26.71 39.95 2.64
N TYR A 144 26.79 40.04 3.96
CA TYR A 144 26.40 39.00 4.91
C TYR A 144 25.44 39.57 5.95
N VAL A 145 24.78 38.70 6.68
CA VAL A 145 23.80 39.05 7.71
C VAL A 145 24.51 39.18 9.06
N TRP A 146 24.40 40.35 9.70
CA TRP A 146 25.09 40.69 10.95
C TRP A 146 24.11 41.11 12.04
N SER A 147 24.47 40.85 13.30
CA SER A 147 23.72 41.29 14.48
C SER A 147 24.65 41.55 15.66
N ASP A 148 24.28 42.51 16.52
CA ASP A 148 25.00 42.76 17.78
C ASP A 148 24.69 41.70 18.85
N THR A 149 23.61 40.93 18.66
CA THR A 149 23.18 39.84 19.55
C THR A 149 22.83 38.58 18.74
N ASP A 150 22.84 37.43 19.39
CA ASP A 150 22.34 36.15 18.86
C ASP A 150 20.81 35.99 19.03
N GLN A 151 20.11 37.06 19.41
CA GLN A 151 18.70 37.03 19.79
C GLN A 151 17.73 37.30 18.64
N LYS A 152 18.22 37.53 17.42
CA LYS A 152 17.39 37.70 16.23
C LYS A 152 16.98 36.35 15.64
N TYR A 153 15.83 36.32 14.97
CA TYR A 153 15.33 35.14 14.25
C TYR A 153 15.06 33.94 15.16
N GLN A 154 14.55 34.21 16.37
CA GLN A 154 14.17 33.17 17.32
C GLN A 154 13.04 32.31 16.75
N GLY A 155 13.14 30.98 16.94
CA GLY A 155 12.19 30.01 16.40
C GLY A 155 12.66 29.31 15.12
N THR A 156 13.75 29.74 14.49
CA THR A 156 14.37 28.99 13.38
C THR A 156 15.12 27.77 13.90
N ARG A 157 14.87 26.62 13.25
CA ARG A 157 15.57 25.37 13.57
C ARG A 157 17.06 25.43 13.20
N ILE A 158 17.86 24.59 13.85
CA ILE A 158 19.26 24.32 13.49
C ILE A 158 19.26 23.06 12.62
N ILE A 159 19.89 23.10 11.45
CA ILE A 159 19.92 21.97 10.50
C ILE A 159 20.95 20.92 10.97
N PHE A 160 22.19 21.34 11.22
CA PHE A 160 23.27 20.46 11.70
C PHE A 160 23.33 20.41 13.22
N THR A 161 22.30 19.82 13.83
CA THR A 161 22.10 19.73 15.29
C THR A 161 23.25 19.04 16.04
N ASP A 162 23.98 18.15 15.37
CA ASP A 162 25.10 17.42 15.98
C ASP A 162 26.37 18.27 16.14
N THR A 163 26.46 19.39 15.43
CA THR A 163 27.68 20.23 15.38
C THR A 163 27.43 21.66 15.84
N GLU A 164 26.39 22.30 15.34
CA GLU A 164 26.12 23.73 15.59
C GLU A 164 25.15 23.90 16.76
N LYS A 165 25.45 24.86 17.65
CA LYS A 165 24.61 25.17 18.83
C LYS A 165 23.66 26.34 18.60
N SER A 166 23.93 27.12 17.56
CA SER A 166 23.20 28.34 17.20
C SER A 166 23.41 28.59 15.71
N ASN A 167 22.48 29.30 15.09
CA ASN A 167 22.62 29.83 13.73
C ASN A 167 23.38 31.18 13.73
N TRP A 168 23.83 31.66 14.89
CA TRP A 168 24.64 32.86 15.05
C TRP A 168 26.01 32.52 15.65
N THR A 169 27.07 32.96 14.99
CA THR A 169 28.45 32.83 15.49
C THR A 169 29.10 34.20 15.68
N TRP A 170 29.79 34.39 16.81
CA TRP A 170 30.52 35.63 17.10
C TRP A 170 31.81 35.73 16.27
N ASP A 171 31.99 36.84 15.58
CA ASP A 171 33.21 37.17 14.86
C ASP A 171 34.03 38.23 15.62
N HIS A 172 35.19 37.83 16.14
CA HIS A 172 36.06 38.72 16.92
C HIS A 172 36.66 39.88 16.12
N GLU A 173 36.89 39.73 14.81
CA GLU A 173 37.44 40.79 13.95
C GLU A 173 36.35 41.81 13.61
N ALA A 174 35.12 41.32 13.43
CA ALA A 174 33.96 42.11 13.08
C ALA A 174 33.27 42.76 14.29
N GLY A 175 33.51 42.25 15.50
CA GLY A 175 32.88 42.68 16.74
C GLY A 175 31.35 42.48 16.75
N ALA A 176 30.85 41.46 16.06
CA ALA A 176 29.42 41.19 15.90
C ALA A 176 29.16 39.70 15.60
N PHE A 177 27.93 39.24 15.77
CA PHE A 177 27.48 37.94 15.29
C PHE A 177 27.18 37.98 13.78
N TYR A 178 27.44 36.89 13.08
CA TYR A 178 26.95 36.65 11.72
C TYR A 178 26.08 35.40 11.67
N TRP A 179 25.15 35.40 10.72
CA TRP A 179 24.19 34.30 10.50
C TRP A 179 24.81 33.20 9.64
N HIS A 180 24.46 31.95 9.95
CA HIS A 180 24.73 30.77 9.14
C HIS A 180 23.64 29.72 9.38
N ARG A 181 23.09 29.14 8.30
CA ARG A 181 22.13 28.03 8.41
C ARG A 181 22.78 26.65 8.52
N PHE A 182 24.00 26.56 8.00
CA PHE A 182 24.84 25.37 8.00
C PHE A 182 25.96 25.54 9.02
N PHE A 183 27.18 25.11 8.71
CA PHE A 183 28.29 25.31 9.62
C PHE A 183 28.67 26.78 9.80
N SER A 184 29.25 27.12 10.95
CA SER A 184 29.76 28.45 11.25
C SER A 184 30.72 28.98 10.16
N HIS A 185 31.50 28.13 9.52
CA HIS A 185 32.39 28.54 8.42
C HIS A 185 31.69 28.73 7.06
N GLN A 186 30.35 28.68 7.02
CA GLN A 186 29.49 28.95 5.87
C GLN A 186 28.59 30.16 6.16
N PRO A 187 29.15 31.38 6.29
CA PRO A 187 28.35 32.58 6.51
C PRO A 187 27.35 32.83 5.36
N ASP A 188 26.11 33.08 5.74
CA ASP A 188 24.98 33.28 4.82
C ASP A 188 25.06 34.65 4.13
N LEU A 189 24.79 34.63 2.82
CA LEU A 189 24.74 35.83 2.00
C LEU A 189 23.45 36.61 2.28
N ASN A 190 23.58 37.94 2.34
CA ASN A 190 22.44 38.81 2.59
C ASN A 190 21.68 39.11 1.29
N PHE A 191 20.54 38.45 1.08
CA PHE A 191 19.72 38.62 -0.12
C PHE A 191 18.87 39.89 -0.16
N ASP A 192 18.70 40.59 0.97
CA ASP A 192 18.11 41.95 0.97
C ASP A 192 19.03 42.97 0.26
N ASN A 193 20.30 42.61 0.07
CA ASN A 193 21.24 43.41 -0.71
C ASN A 193 21.19 43.02 -2.21
N PRO A 194 20.66 43.87 -3.11
CA PRO A 194 20.53 43.55 -4.53
C PRO A 194 21.87 43.32 -5.26
N ARG A 195 23.00 43.74 -4.66
CA ARG A 195 24.34 43.47 -5.19
C ARG A 195 24.73 41.99 -5.08
N VAL A 196 24.24 41.29 -4.06
CA VAL A 196 24.44 39.84 -3.87
C VAL A 196 23.76 39.09 -5.01
N VAL A 197 22.47 39.35 -5.23
CA VAL A 197 21.70 38.76 -6.34
C VAL A 197 22.38 39.02 -7.69
N SER A 198 22.83 40.26 -7.93
CA SER A 198 23.53 40.63 -9.17
C SER A 198 24.85 39.87 -9.34
N ALA A 199 25.59 39.62 -8.26
CA ALA A 199 26.85 38.87 -8.30
C ALA A 199 26.61 37.39 -8.61
N LEU A 200 25.58 36.77 -8.02
CA LEU A 200 25.21 35.39 -8.32
C LEU A 200 24.75 35.22 -9.77
N ILE A 201 23.99 36.18 -10.32
CA ILE A 201 23.63 36.18 -11.75
C ILE A 201 24.90 36.23 -12.64
N GLN A 202 25.92 37.01 -12.27
CA GLN A 202 27.18 37.06 -13.01
C GLN A 202 27.95 35.73 -12.94
N VAL A 203 27.96 35.08 -11.77
CA VAL A 203 28.53 33.73 -11.61
C VAL A 203 27.82 32.75 -12.54
N MET A 204 26.48 32.74 -12.52
CA MET A 204 25.67 31.90 -13.40
C MET A 204 26.01 32.12 -14.88
N LYS A 205 26.02 33.38 -15.35
CA LYS A 205 26.36 33.74 -16.73
C LYS A 205 27.76 33.26 -17.14
N ARG A 206 28.75 33.40 -16.25
CA ARG A 206 30.13 32.94 -16.49
C ARG A 206 30.22 31.43 -16.75
N TRP A 207 29.47 30.62 -15.99
CA TRP A 207 29.48 29.17 -16.16
C TRP A 207 28.66 28.71 -17.37
N LEU A 208 27.59 29.44 -17.71
CA LEU A 208 26.88 29.25 -18.98
C LEU A 208 27.80 29.51 -20.18
N ASP A 209 28.61 30.58 -20.14
CA ASP A 209 29.62 30.87 -21.18
C ASP A 209 30.70 29.80 -21.28
N ALA A 210 30.95 29.06 -20.19
CA ALA A 210 31.86 27.93 -20.17
C ALA A 210 31.23 26.63 -20.72
N GLY A 211 29.93 26.64 -21.01
CA GLY A 211 29.19 25.55 -21.66
C GLY A 211 28.35 24.68 -20.72
N VAL A 212 28.10 25.12 -19.48
CA VAL A 212 27.19 24.44 -18.55
C VAL A 212 25.74 24.46 -19.09
N ASP A 213 25.00 23.38 -18.91
CA ASP A 213 23.62 23.20 -19.38
C ASP A 213 22.57 23.50 -18.30
N GLY A 214 22.97 23.59 -17.04
CA GLY A 214 22.09 24.01 -15.96
C GLY A 214 22.75 23.98 -14.59
N PHE A 215 21.98 24.38 -13.59
CA PHE A 215 22.44 24.48 -12.21
C PHE A 215 21.51 23.74 -11.26
N ARG A 216 22.07 22.96 -10.32
CA ARG A 216 21.37 22.64 -9.07
C ARG A 216 21.54 23.85 -8.16
N LEU A 217 20.42 24.43 -7.74
CA LEU A 217 20.40 25.49 -6.75
C LEU A 217 20.35 24.82 -5.37
N ASP A 218 21.44 24.96 -4.63
CA ASP A 218 21.63 24.37 -3.30
C ASP A 218 21.07 25.31 -2.21
N ALA A 219 20.47 24.71 -1.18
CA ALA A 219 19.99 25.42 0.01
C ALA A 219 18.96 26.54 -0.26
N ILE A 220 18.16 26.41 -1.32
CA ILE A 220 17.27 27.49 -1.75
C ILE A 220 16.13 27.86 -0.79
N PRO A 221 15.66 27.01 0.15
CA PRO A 221 14.63 27.46 1.07
C PRO A 221 15.05 28.55 2.03
N TYR A 222 16.36 28.80 2.16
CA TYR A 222 16.93 29.53 3.28
C TYR A 222 17.45 30.94 2.92
N LEU A 223 17.21 31.42 1.69
CA LEU A 223 17.86 32.63 1.19
C LEU A 223 17.51 33.92 1.93
N CYS A 224 16.33 34.01 2.55
CA CYS A 224 15.84 35.23 3.20
C CYS A 224 15.38 34.92 4.62
N GLU A 225 15.63 35.87 5.52
CA GLU A 225 15.22 35.77 6.92
C GLU A 225 14.34 36.95 7.35
N ARG A 226 13.29 36.66 8.13
CA ARG A 226 12.32 37.60 8.71
C ARG A 226 12.00 37.20 10.16
N GLU A 227 11.95 38.20 11.03
CA GLU A 227 11.55 38.01 12.42
C GLU A 227 10.14 37.40 12.53
N GLY A 228 9.96 36.46 13.45
CA GLY A 228 8.67 35.81 13.69
C GLY A 228 8.27 34.75 12.66
N THR A 229 9.19 34.31 11.80
CA THR A 229 8.97 33.25 10.81
C THR A 229 9.91 32.07 11.03
N SER A 230 9.70 30.95 10.32
CA SER A 230 10.64 29.83 10.31
C SER A 230 11.95 30.14 9.59
N ASN A 231 12.00 31.20 8.77
CA ASN A 231 13.09 31.52 7.83
C ASN A 231 13.31 30.42 6.78
N GLU A 232 12.22 29.77 6.37
CA GLU A 232 12.19 28.79 5.29
C GLU A 232 11.03 29.12 4.35
N ASN A 233 11.21 28.92 3.04
CA ASN A 233 10.15 29.08 2.02
C ASN A 233 9.51 30.49 1.99
N LEU A 234 10.25 31.54 2.35
CA LEU A 234 9.67 32.89 2.40
C LEU A 234 9.30 33.43 1.01
N PRO A 235 8.24 34.23 0.86
CA PRO A 235 7.85 34.80 -0.43
C PRO A 235 8.98 35.59 -1.13
N GLU A 236 9.84 36.26 -0.36
CA GLU A 236 11.00 36.97 -0.88
C GLU A 236 12.05 36.04 -1.48
N THR A 237 12.24 34.84 -0.89
CA THR A 237 13.08 33.76 -1.44
C THR A 237 12.57 33.36 -2.82
N HIS A 238 11.26 33.10 -2.95
CA HIS A 238 10.64 32.78 -4.26
C HIS A 238 10.79 33.92 -5.27
N ALA A 239 10.65 35.18 -4.84
CA ALA A 239 10.86 36.34 -5.72
C ALA A 239 12.30 36.43 -6.27
N ILE A 240 13.30 36.05 -5.48
CA ILE A 240 14.70 35.96 -5.93
C ILE A 240 14.87 34.83 -6.94
N ILE A 241 14.29 33.66 -6.69
CA ILE A 241 14.36 32.50 -7.60
C ILE A 241 13.71 32.84 -8.95
N LYS A 242 12.54 33.49 -8.96
CA LYS A 242 11.90 34.02 -10.18
C LYS A 242 12.83 34.93 -10.97
N ARG A 243 13.56 35.80 -10.27
CA ARG A 243 14.52 36.69 -10.91
C ARG A 243 15.71 35.93 -11.50
N LEU A 244 16.24 34.93 -10.80
CA LEU A 244 17.29 34.05 -11.34
C LEU A 244 16.81 33.32 -12.60
N ARG A 245 15.58 32.78 -12.57
CA ARG A 245 14.96 32.12 -13.71
C ARG A 245 14.78 33.07 -14.89
N GLN A 246 14.24 34.26 -14.66
CA GLN A 246 14.05 35.26 -15.71
C GLN A 246 15.39 35.65 -16.37
N GLU A 247 16.43 35.84 -15.56
CA GLU A 247 17.77 36.17 -16.07
C GLU A 247 18.37 35.00 -16.86
N LEU A 248 18.20 33.76 -16.39
CA LEU A 248 18.62 32.56 -17.13
C LEU A 248 17.95 32.48 -18.49
N ASP A 249 16.62 32.50 -18.53
CA ASP A 249 15.83 32.37 -19.76
C ASP A 249 16.12 33.50 -20.75
N SER A 250 16.38 34.71 -20.25
CA SER A 250 16.77 35.86 -21.08
C SER A 250 18.18 35.74 -21.66
N TYR A 251 19.09 35.09 -20.94
CA TYR A 251 20.50 34.97 -21.31
C TYR A 251 20.76 33.77 -22.21
N SER A 252 20.17 32.62 -21.91
CA SER A 252 20.38 31.38 -22.65
C SER A 252 19.17 30.46 -22.57
N LYS A 253 18.59 30.11 -23.72
CA LYS A 253 17.45 29.20 -23.82
C LYS A 253 17.84 27.74 -23.62
N GLY A 254 16.89 26.93 -23.14
CA GLY A 254 17.07 25.47 -22.97
C GLY A 254 18.03 25.08 -21.84
N LYS A 255 18.22 25.97 -20.86
CA LYS A 255 19.04 25.73 -19.67
C LYS A 255 18.17 25.32 -18.48
N LEU A 256 18.76 24.59 -17.53
CA LEU A 256 18.05 24.00 -16.41
C LEU A 256 18.34 24.72 -15.08
N LEU A 257 17.30 24.85 -14.25
CA LEU A 257 17.42 25.12 -12.80
C LEU A 257 16.75 23.96 -12.06
N LEU A 258 17.51 23.29 -11.20
CA LEU A 258 17.07 22.19 -10.35
C LEU A 258 17.11 22.64 -8.88
N ALA A 259 15.95 22.69 -8.23
CA ALA A 259 15.80 23.07 -6.84
C ALA A 259 16.15 21.93 -5.88
N GLU A 260 17.07 22.18 -4.95
CA GLU A 260 17.16 21.42 -3.71
C GLU A 260 16.28 22.06 -2.63
N ALA A 261 15.05 21.58 -2.51
CA ALA A 261 14.14 21.93 -1.43
C ALA A 261 13.67 20.65 -0.72
N ASN A 262 14.31 20.31 0.40
CA ASN A 262 13.90 19.18 1.24
C ASN A 262 12.76 19.64 2.18
N GLN A 263 11.53 19.67 1.65
CA GLN A 263 10.32 20.13 2.34
C GLN A 263 9.16 19.16 2.09
N TRP A 264 7.99 19.39 2.71
CA TRP A 264 6.76 18.63 2.43
C TRP A 264 6.27 18.84 0.98
N PRO A 265 5.52 17.89 0.38
CA PRO A 265 5.14 17.95 -1.03
C PRO A 265 4.50 19.27 -1.48
N GLU A 266 3.63 19.84 -0.65
CA GLU A 266 2.94 21.11 -0.88
C GLU A 266 3.90 22.30 -0.95
N ASP A 267 4.93 22.33 -0.09
CA ASP A 267 5.91 23.41 -0.04
C ASP A 267 6.92 23.29 -1.19
N VAL A 268 7.32 22.06 -1.55
CA VAL A 268 8.25 21.85 -2.67
C VAL A 268 7.60 22.27 -4.00
N GLN A 269 6.29 22.12 -4.13
CA GLN A 269 5.57 22.51 -5.34
C GLN A 269 5.65 24.02 -5.62
N GLU A 270 5.77 24.86 -4.60
CA GLU A 270 5.90 26.32 -4.75
C GLU A 270 7.17 26.72 -5.50
N TYR A 271 8.24 25.92 -5.44
CA TYR A 271 9.50 26.17 -6.14
C TYR A 271 9.43 26.00 -7.66
N PHE A 272 8.33 25.47 -8.18
CA PHE A 272 8.03 25.52 -9.61
C PHE A 272 7.38 26.85 -10.02
N GLY A 273 6.86 27.62 -9.06
CA GLY A 273 6.05 28.80 -9.28
C GLY A 273 4.87 28.50 -10.19
N ARG A 274 4.64 29.34 -11.19
CA ARG A 274 3.69 29.10 -12.29
C ARG A 274 4.41 28.60 -13.55
N GLY A 275 5.54 27.91 -13.37
CA GLY A 275 6.51 27.59 -14.41
C GLY A 275 7.60 28.64 -14.58
N ASP A 276 7.63 29.65 -13.70
CA ASP A 276 8.50 30.84 -13.73
C ASP A 276 9.59 30.85 -12.64
N GLU A 277 9.77 29.74 -11.92
CA GLU A 277 10.85 29.53 -10.93
C GLU A 277 11.79 28.41 -11.40
N CYS A 278 11.90 27.30 -10.67
CA CYS A 278 12.74 26.18 -11.07
C CYS A 278 12.05 25.30 -12.11
N HIS A 279 12.86 24.74 -13.02
CA HIS A 279 12.40 23.78 -14.01
C HIS A 279 12.20 22.40 -13.38
N MET A 280 13.05 22.08 -12.40
CA MET A 280 13.02 20.81 -11.68
C MET A 280 13.12 21.03 -10.17
N ALA A 281 12.59 20.11 -9.39
CA ALA A 281 12.82 20.02 -7.95
C ALA A 281 12.98 18.55 -7.54
N TYR A 282 13.79 18.25 -6.53
CA TYR A 282 13.88 16.89 -5.99
C TYR A 282 12.57 16.46 -5.37
N HIS A 283 12.15 15.22 -5.64
CA HIS A 283 11.00 14.63 -4.97
C HIS A 283 11.41 13.99 -3.63
N PHE A 284 11.93 14.80 -2.71
CA PHE A 284 12.35 14.36 -1.36
C PHE A 284 11.27 13.56 -0.61
N PRO A 285 9.98 13.95 -0.62
CA PRO A 285 8.97 13.22 0.14
C PRO A 285 8.78 11.76 -0.28
N LEU A 286 8.97 11.45 -1.56
CA LEU A 286 8.76 10.11 -2.11
C LEU A 286 9.86 9.14 -1.69
N MET A 287 11.12 9.59 -1.68
CA MET A 287 12.29 8.74 -1.51
C MET A 287 12.21 7.88 -0.22
N PRO A 288 11.97 8.41 1.00
CA PRO A 288 11.86 7.60 2.21
C PRO A 288 10.70 6.59 2.17
N ARG A 289 9.59 6.94 1.49
CA ARG A 289 8.40 6.08 1.42
C ARG A 289 8.63 4.86 0.53
N ILE A 290 9.55 4.92 -0.43
CA ILE A 290 9.94 3.74 -1.21
C ILE A 290 10.65 2.72 -0.28
N TYR A 291 11.58 3.19 0.56
CA TYR A 291 12.23 2.34 1.56
C TYR A 291 11.21 1.74 2.54
N MET A 292 10.32 2.58 3.09
CA MET A 292 9.26 2.11 3.98
C MET A 292 8.36 1.05 3.33
N ALA A 293 7.95 1.25 2.08
CA ALA A 293 7.05 0.34 1.39
C ALA A 293 7.67 -1.05 1.16
N ILE A 294 8.98 -1.12 0.91
CA ILE A 294 9.71 -2.40 0.82
C ILE A 294 9.84 -3.04 2.20
N ALA A 295 10.19 -2.27 3.23
CA ALA A 295 10.31 -2.80 4.60
C ALA A 295 8.97 -3.34 5.14
N GLN A 296 7.88 -2.63 4.88
CA GLN A 296 6.53 -3.00 5.32
C GLN A 296 5.84 -4.03 4.41
N GLU A 297 6.47 -4.38 3.27
CA GLU A 297 5.88 -5.18 2.20
C GLU A 297 4.48 -4.67 1.77
N ASP A 298 4.32 -3.35 1.71
CA ASP A 298 3.04 -2.68 1.51
C ASP A 298 3.21 -1.44 0.63
N ARG A 299 2.39 -1.34 -0.42
CA ARG A 299 2.39 -0.20 -1.34
C ARG A 299 1.85 1.10 -0.74
N PHE A 300 1.19 1.04 0.42
CA PHE A 300 0.48 2.18 1.01
C PHE A 300 1.36 3.45 1.14
N PRO A 301 2.57 3.42 1.74
CA PRO A 301 3.40 4.62 1.91
C PRO A 301 3.68 5.35 0.59
N ILE A 302 3.96 4.60 -0.49
CA ILE A 302 4.17 5.16 -1.83
C ILE A 302 2.88 5.78 -2.38
N THR A 303 1.76 5.03 -2.33
CA THR A 303 0.50 5.49 -2.94
C THR A 303 -0.13 6.65 -2.18
N ASP A 304 0.15 6.78 -0.89
CA ASP A 304 -0.35 7.84 -0.04
C ASP A 304 0.42 9.14 -0.30
N ILE A 305 1.75 9.11 -0.26
CA ILE A 305 2.54 10.33 -0.50
C ILE A 305 2.34 10.87 -1.92
N LEU A 306 2.22 10.00 -2.94
CA LEU A 306 1.96 10.42 -4.32
C LEU A 306 0.54 10.97 -4.53
N ARG A 307 -0.41 10.68 -3.63
CA ARG A 307 -1.75 11.30 -3.64
C ARG A 307 -1.74 12.69 -3.01
N GLN A 308 -0.83 12.92 -2.07
CA GLN A 308 -0.62 14.21 -1.41
C GLN A 308 0.20 15.17 -2.27
N THR A 309 1.08 14.66 -3.14
CA THR A 309 1.87 15.48 -4.08
C THR A 309 0.97 16.23 -5.07
N PRO A 310 0.96 17.58 -5.07
CA PRO A 310 0.14 18.35 -6.02
C PRO A 310 0.66 18.27 -7.46
N ASP A 311 -0.21 18.61 -8.42
CA ASP A 311 0.17 18.77 -9.81
C ASP A 311 1.17 19.92 -9.99
N ILE A 312 2.09 19.73 -10.94
CA ILE A 312 3.14 20.71 -11.28
C ILE A 312 2.88 21.34 -12.66
N PRO A 313 3.42 22.54 -12.94
CA PRO A 313 3.31 23.17 -14.25
C PRO A 313 3.82 22.26 -15.39
N ALA A 314 3.18 22.31 -16.55
CA ALA A 314 3.46 21.40 -17.67
C ALA A 314 4.92 21.47 -18.21
N SER A 315 5.62 22.59 -18.00
CA SER A 315 7.04 22.75 -18.34
C SER A 315 7.99 22.21 -17.27
N CYS A 316 7.52 21.96 -16.05
CA CYS A 316 8.32 21.55 -14.90
C CYS A 316 8.39 20.03 -14.76
N GLN A 317 9.31 19.53 -13.92
CA GLN A 317 9.55 18.10 -13.75
C GLN A 317 10.11 17.73 -12.38
N TRP A 318 9.65 16.62 -11.80
CA TRP A 318 10.28 16.05 -10.61
C TRP A 318 11.64 15.39 -10.91
N ALA A 319 12.63 15.62 -10.07
CA ALA A 319 13.89 14.87 -10.01
C ALA A 319 13.74 13.71 -9.01
N LEU A 320 13.80 12.48 -9.51
CA LEU A 320 13.68 11.26 -8.71
C LEU A 320 15.07 10.74 -8.36
N PHE A 321 15.25 10.26 -7.13
CA PHE A 321 16.50 9.67 -6.67
C PHE A 321 16.24 8.67 -5.54
N LEU A 322 17.15 7.73 -5.35
CA LEU A 322 17.10 6.77 -4.23
C LEU A 322 18.08 7.19 -3.13
N ARG A 323 19.30 7.52 -3.53
CA ARG A 323 20.38 8.05 -2.68
C ARG A 323 21.09 9.18 -3.41
N ASN A 324 21.87 9.91 -2.64
CA ASN A 324 22.72 11.00 -3.09
C ASN A 324 24.00 11.02 -2.24
N HIS A 325 24.80 12.06 -2.41
CA HIS A 325 26.01 12.29 -1.63
C HIS A 325 25.80 12.65 -0.14
N ASP A 326 24.57 12.88 0.30
CA ASP A 326 24.23 13.15 1.70
C ASP A 326 23.69 11.89 2.38
N GLU A 327 23.26 12.02 3.62
CA GLU A 327 22.46 11.01 4.29
C GLU A 327 21.09 10.83 3.63
N LEU A 328 20.45 9.70 3.90
CA LEU A 328 19.03 9.52 3.66
C LEU A 328 18.31 10.39 4.69
N THR A 329 17.89 11.58 4.28
CA THR A 329 17.22 12.55 5.15
C THR A 329 15.85 12.04 5.60
N LEU A 330 15.58 12.19 6.90
CA LEU A 330 14.32 11.88 7.57
C LEU A 330 13.75 13.13 8.27
N GLU A 331 14.06 14.32 7.74
CA GLU A 331 13.48 15.57 8.25
C GLU A 331 11.98 15.65 7.92
N MET A 332 11.61 15.33 6.67
CA MET A 332 10.24 15.47 6.15
C MET A 332 9.47 14.14 6.19
N VAL A 333 9.54 13.48 7.35
CA VAL A 333 8.73 12.32 7.74
C VAL A 333 8.15 12.56 9.12
N THR A 334 7.05 11.89 9.46
CA THR A 334 6.49 11.93 10.82
C THR A 334 7.44 11.23 11.81
N ASP A 335 7.29 11.53 13.11
CA ASP A 335 8.14 10.93 14.14
C ASP A 335 8.07 9.39 14.16
N VAL A 336 6.87 8.83 13.94
CA VAL A 336 6.65 7.38 13.88
C VAL A 336 7.34 6.76 12.66
N GLU A 337 7.26 7.40 11.50
CA GLU A 337 7.95 6.92 10.29
C GLU A 337 9.47 7.00 10.43
N ARG A 338 9.99 8.05 11.09
CA ARG A 338 11.41 8.23 11.35
C ARG A 338 11.97 7.12 12.23
N ASP A 339 11.30 6.84 13.34
CA ASP A 339 11.70 5.80 14.28
C ASP A 339 11.68 4.42 13.60
N TYR A 340 10.66 4.15 12.77
CA TYR A 340 10.59 2.94 11.97
C TYR A 340 11.80 2.81 11.03
N LEU A 341 12.11 3.84 10.24
CA LEU A 341 13.22 3.82 9.29
C LEU A 341 14.59 3.70 9.98
N TRP A 342 14.78 4.33 11.14
CA TRP A 342 16.01 4.17 11.93
C TRP A 342 16.20 2.73 12.42
N THR A 343 15.14 2.09 12.90
CA THR A 343 15.22 0.72 13.39
C THR A 343 15.38 -0.29 12.27
N THR A 344 14.75 -0.08 11.11
CA THR A 344 14.92 -0.99 9.98
C THR A 344 16.30 -0.84 9.32
N TYR A 345 16.76 0.39 9.06
CA TYR A 345 17.90 0.64 8.17
C TYR A 345 19.17 1.16 8.85
N ALA A 346 19.08 1.59 10.11
CA ALA A 346 20.17 2.16 10.91
C ALA A 346 20.25 1.52 12.31
N ASN A 347 20.33 0.19 12.34
CA ASN A 347 20.52 -0.60 13.55
C ASN A 347 21.79 -0.23 14.32
N ASP A 348 22.90 0.08 13.62
CA ASP A 348 24.06 0.71 14.25
C ASP A 348 23.79 2.21 14.43
N PRO A 349 23.77 2.76 15.66
CA PRO A 349 23.57 4.18 15.90
C PRO A 349 24.58 5.07 15.17
N ARG A 350 25.79 4.57 14.86
CA ARG A 350 26.78 5.30 14.06
C ARG A 350 26.31 5.55 12.62
N ALA A 351 25.40 4.73 12.09
CA ALA A 351 24.84 4.98 10.77
C ALA A 351 23.84 6.16 10.76
N ARG A 352 23.45 6.67 11.94
CA ARG A 352 22.60 7.85 12.10
C ARG A 352 23.47 9.11 12.15
N ILE A 353 23.01 10.18 11.52
CA ILE A 353 23.65 11.51 11.56
C ILE A 353 22.57 12.57 11.35
N ASN A 354 22.64 13.68 12.09
CA ASN A 354 21.59 14.70 12.11
C ASN A 354 20.20 14.03 12.29
N VAL A 355 19.29 14.24 11.33
CA VAL A 355 17.98 13.59 11.26
C VAL A 355 17.91 12.64 10.06
N GLY A 356 18.91 11.75 9.89
CA GLY A 356 18.96 10.85 8.74
C GLY A 356 19.86 9.62 8.90
N ILE A 357 20.12 8.92 7.77
CA ILE A 357 20.88 7.67 7.70
C ILE A 357 22.01 7.76 6.65
N ARG A 358 23.27 7.77 7.08
CA ARG A 358 24.47 7.93 6.22
C ARG A 358 24.97 6.61 5.62
N ARG A 359 24.10 5.93 4.85
CA ARG A 359 24.41 4.67 4.15
C ARG A 359 24.14 4.75 2.65
N ARG A 360 24.80 3.90 1.87
CA ARG A 360 24.58 3.72 0.42
C ARG A 360 23.40 2.79 0.12
N LEU A 361 22.95 2.78 -1.13
CA LEU A 361 21.78 1.98 -1.56
C LEU A 361 21.98 0.48 -1.31
N ALA A 362 23.09 -0.11 -1.75
CA ALA A 362 23.31 -1.55 -1.60
C ALA A 362 23.37 -1.99 -0.12
N PRO A 363 24.10 -1.30 0.77
CA PRO A 363 24.05 -1.55 2.20
C PRO A 363 22.67 -1.37 2.84
N LEU A 364 21.88 -0.37 2.43
CA LEU A 364 20.50 -0.19 2.91
C LEU A 364 19.59 -1.36 2.49
N MET A 365 19.88 -2.01 1.36
CA MET A 365 19.12 -3.16 0.86
C MET A 365 19.71 -4.52 1.30
N ASP A 366 20.62 -4.53 2.28
CA ASP A 366 21.34 -5.72 2.75
C ASP A 366 22.08 -6.48 1.63
N ASN A 367 22.48 -5.76 0.59
CA ASN A 367 23.01 -6.31 -0.66
C ASN A 367 22.09 -7.32 -1.37
N ASP A 368 20.78 -7.36 -1.06
CA ASP A 368 19.83 -8.15 -1.83
C ASP A 368 19.61 -7.49 -3.18
N ARG A 369 20.26 -8.07 -4.18
CA ARG A 369 20.20 -7.61 -5.56
C ARG A 369 18.77 -7.44 -6.09
N ARG A 370 17.83 -8.28 -5.68
CA ARG A 370 16.44 -8.18 -6.16
C ARG A 370 15.78 -6.89 -5.63
N LYS A 371 16.03 -6.53 -4.38
CA LYS A 371 15.61 -5.24 -3.81
C LYS A 371 16.27 -4.07 -4.56
N ILE A 372 17.57 -4.15 -4.86
CA ILE A 372 18.29 -3.09 -5.59
C ILE A 372 17.70 -2.92 -7.01
N GLU A 373 17.43 -4.00 -7.73
CA GLU A 373 16.82 -3.95 -9.06
C GLU A 373 15.37 -3.43 -9.01
N LEU A 374 14.58 -3.83 -8.00
CA LEU A 374 13.24 -3.30 -7.75
C LEU A 374 13.26 -1.78 -7.48
N MET A 375 14.16 -1.32 -6.61
CA MET A 375 14.34 0.09 -6.29
C MET A 375 14.69 0.91 -7.54
N ASN A 376 15.63 0.42 -8.35
CA ASN A 376 16.00 1.06 -9.62
C ASN A 376 14.86 1.00 -10.64
N SER A 377 14.06 -0.06 -10.65
CA SER A 377 12.86 -0.13 -11.48
C SER A 377 11.87 0.97 -11.11
N LEU A 378 11.55 1.15 -9.82
CA LEU A 378 10.67 2.23 -9.37
C LEU A 378 11.23 3.61 -9.71
N LEU A 379 12.53 3.85 -9.47
CA LEU A 379 13.23 5.07 -9.86
C LEU A 379 13.08 5.41 -11.35
N LEU A 380 13.21 4.41 -12.22
CA LEU A 380 13.21 4.59 -13.67
C LEU A 380 11.81 4.64 -14.28
N SER A 381 10.77 4.22 -13.56
CA SER A 381 9.40 4.11 -14.08
C SER A 381 8.36 5.03 -13.41
N PHE A 382 8.70 5.71 -12.32
CA PHE A 382 7.88 6.78 -11.72
C PHE A 382 7.92 8.09 -12.52
N PRO A 383 6.93 9.00 -12.34
CA PRO A 383 6.83 10.24 -13.10
C PRO A 383 7.93 11.23 -12.69
N GLY A 384 8.94 11.34 -13.56
CA GLY A 384 10.04 12.27 -13.37
C GLY A 384 11.32 11.84 -14.07
N THR A 385 12.39 12.56 -13.73
CA THR A 385 13.72 12.37 -14.28
C THR A 385 14.61 11.71 -13.23
N PRO A 386 15.09 10.48 -13.47
CA PRO A 386 15.88 9.72 -12.52
C PRO A 386 17.31 10.26 -12.40
N ILE A 387 17.80 10.28 -11.17
CA ILE A 387 19.18 10.60 -10.79
C ILE A 387 19.79 9.34 -10.18
N ILE A 388 20.91 8.89 -10.76
CA ILE A 388 21.71 7.76 -10.26
C ILE A 388 22.94 8.32 -9.57
N TYR A 389 23.22 7.88 -8.34
CA TYR A 389 24.41 8.26 -7.61
C TYR A 389 25.59 7.35 -7.97
N TYR A 390 26.77 7.94 -8.19
CA TYR A 390 27.90 7.20 -8.75
C TYR A 390 28.26 5.96 -7.93
N GLY A 391 28.38 4.81 -8.58
CA GLY A 391 28.73 3.55 -7.95
C GLY A 391 27.53 2.71 -7.49
N ASP A 392 26.32 3.27 -7.41
CA ASP A 392 25.13 2.49 -7.08
C ASP A 392 24.77 1.50 -8.21
N GLU A 393 25.13 1.81 -9.47
CA GLU A 393 24.98 0.91 -10.62
C GLU A 393 25.83 -0.36 -10.55
N ILE A 394 26.89 -0.35 -9.72
CA ILE A 394 27.69 -1.54 -9.41
C ILE A 394 27.42 -2.06 -7.99
N GLY A 395 26.62 -1.38 -7.18
CA GLY A 395 26.33 -1.78 -5.80
C GLY A 395 27.47 -1.48 -4.83
N MET A 396 28.13 -0.32 -4.95
CA MET A 396 29.14 0.13 -3.99
C MET A 396 28.58 0.19 -2.56
N GLY A 397 29.42 -0.18 -1.60
CA GLY A 397 29.16 -0.05 -0.17
C GLY A 397 29.46 1.33 0.39
N ASP A 398 29.40 1.42 1.72
CA ASP A 398 29.75 2.62 2.47
C ASP A 398 30.78 2.33 3.57
N ASN A 399 31.39 3.39 4.10
CA ASN A 399 32.25 3.33 5.28
C ASN A 399 31.76 4.31 6.35
N ILE A 400 30.83 3.85 7.20
CA ILE A 400 30.21 4.64 8.29
C ILE A 400 31.21 5.14 9.36
N TYR A 401 32.46 4.67 9.34
CA TYR A 401 33.51 5.11 10.25
C TYR A 401 34.21 6.39 9.77
N LEU A 402 34.01 6.79 8.51
CA LEU A 402 34.45 8.10 8.03
C LEU A 402 33.55 9.19 8.64
N GLY A 403 34.16 10.30 9.04
CA GLY A 403 33.47 11.42 9.67
C GLY A 403 32.44 12.06 8.74
N ASP A 404 31.38 12.63 9.33
CA ASP A 404 30.26 13.24 8.60
C ASP A 404 29.63 12.27 7.57
N ARG A 405 29.37 12.73 6.34
CA ARG A 405 28.78 12.01 5.21
C ARG A 405 29.83 11.37 4.28
N ASN A 406 31.12 11.48 4.60
CA ASN A 406 32.21 10.98 3.75
C ASN A 406 32.15 9.46 3.50
N GLY A 407 31.45 8.71 4.36
CA GLY A 407 31.25 7.27 4.21
C GLY A 407 30.59 6.85 2.91
N VAL A 408 29.79 7.71 2.27
CA VAL A 408 29.16 7.42 0.96
C VAL A 408 29.91 8.06 -0.22
N ARG A 409 31.02 8.78 0.04
CA ARG A 409 31.79 9.58 -0.92
C ARG A 409 33.19 8.99 -1.21
N THR A 410 33.37 7.69 -1.01
CA THR A 410 34.63 6.98 -1.26
C THR A 410 34.95 6.89 -2.76
N PRO A 411 36.21 6.65 -3.16
CA PRO A 411 36.57 6.61 -4.58
C PRO A 411 35.81 5.53 -5.37
N MET A 412 35.51 5.81 -6.63
CA MET A 412 34.84 4.88 -7.56
C MET A 412 35.68 3.61 -7.79
N GLN A 413 35.02 2.44 -7.85
CA GLN A 413 35.69 1.13 -7.95
C GLN A 413 35.73 0.63 -9.41
N TRP A 414 36.79 0.95 -10.13
CA TRP A 414 36.96 0.64 -11.55
C TRP A 414 37.44 -0.78 -11.84
N SER A 415 38.42 -1.28 -11.09
CA SER A 415 39.04 -2.60 -11.30
C SER A 415 39.45 -3.22 -9.96
N PRO A 416 39.80 -4.52 -9.90
CA PRO A 416 40.35 -5.13 -8.69
C PRO A 416 41.81 -4.76 -8.42
N ASP A 417 42.42 -3.91 -9.26
CA ASP A 417 43.82 -3.48 -9.08
C ASP A 417 43.98 -2.53 -7.89
N ARG A 418 45.23 -2.14 -7.64
CA ARG A 418 45.62 -1.12 -6.65
C ARG A 418 44.66 0.08 -6.66
N ASN A 419 44.20 0.46 -5.48
CA ASN A 419 43.24 1.54 -5.23
C ASN A 419 41.94 1.42 -6.04
N GLY A 420 41.49 0.20 -6.35
CA GLY A 420 40.29 -0.02 -7.15
C GLY A 420 40.39 0.50 -8.58
N GLY A 421 41.61 0.71 -9.12
CA GLY A 421 41.82 1.34 -10.42
C GLY A 421 41.47 2.85 -10.47
N PHE A 422 41.20 3.49 -9.32
CA PHE A 422 40.93 4.93 -9.22
C PHE A 422 42.19 5.78 -9.38
N SER A 423 43.31 5.38 -8.77
CA SER A 423 44.60 6.08 -8.79
C SER A 423 45.76 5.10 -8.69
N ARG A 424 46.96 5.45 -9.18
CA ARG A 424 48.19 4.65 -8.97
C ARG A 424 49.06 5.18 -7.82
N CYS A 425 48.61 6.18 -7.08
CA CYS A 425 49.36 6.76 -5.96
C CYS A 425 49.58 5.75 -4.82
N ASP A 426 50.42 6.11 -3.85
CA ASP A 426 50.45 5.43 -2.54
C ASP A 426 49.04 5.44 -1.92
N PRO A 427 48.47 4.29 -1.49
CA PRO A 427 47.13 4.26 -0.89
C PRO A 427 46.94 5.25 0.26
N ALA A 428 48.01 5.55 1.02
CA ALA A 428 47.94 6.52 2.12
C ALA A 428 47.79 7.98 1.66
N ARG A 429 47.97 8.27 0.36
CA ARG A 429 47.79 9.59 -0.23
C ARG A 429 46.40 9.83 -0.80
N LEU A 430 45.55 8.80 -0.86
CA LEU A 430 44.18 8.96 -1.33
C LEU A 430 43.41 9.95 -0.44
N TYR A 431 42.57 10.78 -1.05
CA TYR A 431 41.74 11.72 -0.28
C TYR A 431 40.78 11.00 0.68
N ALA A 432 40.36 9.78 0.34
CA ALA A 432 39.58 8.89 1.18
C ALA A 432 39.98 7.42 0.88
N PRO A 433 39.90 6.52 1.88
CA PRO A 433 40.19 5.12 1.64
C PRO A 433 39.15 4.47 0.72
N LEU A 434 39.58 3.46 -0.04
CA LEU A 434 38.66 2.58 -0.76
C LEU A 434 37.88 1.71 0.24
N ILE A 435 36.72 1.22 -0.20
CA ILE A 435 36.01 0.17 0.52
C ILE A 435 36.79 -1.14 0.36
N MET A 436 37.08 -1.81 1.47
CA MET A 436 37.91 -3.03 1.51
C MET A 436 37.27 -4.14 2.35
N ASP A 437 36.00 -3.97 2.77
CA ASP A 437 35.32 -5.03 3.50
C ASP A 437 35.02 -6.23 2.57
N PRO A 438 34.81 -7.43 3.13
CA PRO A 438 34.62 -8.64 2.33
C PRO A 438 33.39 -8.66 1.42
N VAL A 439 32.41 -7.78 1.63
CA VAL A 439 31.14 -7.76 0.89
C VAL A 439 31.18 -6.72 -0.22
N TYR A 440 31.61 -5.49 0.08
CA TYR A 440 31.57 -4.38 -0.87
C TYR A 440 32.94 -3.93 -1.39
N GLY A 441 34.01 -4.58 -0.94
CA GLY A 441 35.38 -4.22 -1.31
C GLY A 441 35.62 -4.25 -2.82
N TYR A 442 36.48 -3.35 -3.31
CA TYR A 442 36.75 -3.18 -4.75
C TYR A 442 37.26 -4.44 -5.45
N GLU A 443 37.86 -5.39 -4.71
CA GLU A 443 38.26 -6.71 -5.26
C GLU A 443 37.05 -7.52 -5.75
N SER A 444 35.89 -7.37 -5.09
CA SER A 444 34.63 -8.05 -5.43
C SER A 444 33.68 -7.17 -6.24
N VAL A 445 33.57 -5.89 -5.88
CA VAL A 445 32.65 -4.93 -6.51
C VAL A 445 33.44 -3.93 -7.35
N ASN A 446 33.54 -4.15 -8.66
CA ASN A 446 34.17 -3.19 -9.56
C ASN A 446 33.59 -3.24 -10.99
N VAL A 447 33.78 -2.13 -11.72
CA VAL A 447 33.29 -1.98 -13.10
C VAL A 447 33.87 -3.04 -14.04
N GLU A 448 35.17 -3.34 -13.97
CA GLU A 448 35.82 -4.31 -14.85
C GLU A 448 35.19 -5.71 -14.73
N ALA A 449 35.05 -6.22 -13.50
CA ALA A 449 34.44 -7.52 -13.23
C ALA A 449 32.98 -7.57 -13.69
N GLN A 450 32.20 -6.53 -13.38
CA GLN A 450 30.78 -6.49 -13.75
C GLN A 450 30.56 -6.29 -15.25
N SER A 451 31.47 -5.61 -15.96
CA SER A 451 31.37 -5.42 -17.41
C SER A 451 31.60 -6.71 -18.20
N ARG A 452 32.31 -7.68 -17.61
CA ARG A 452 32.51 -9.01 -18.22
C ARG A 452 31.32 -9.95 -18.06
N SER A 453 30.36 -9.63 -17.17
CA SER A 453 29.18 -10.46 -16.92
C SER A 453 27.89 -9.78 -17.37
N LEU A 454 27.17 -10.42 -18.29
CA LEU A 454 25.84 -9.97 -18.72
C LEU A 454 24.79 -10.10 -17.61
N SER A 455 25.05 -10.93 -16.60
CA SER A 455 24.19 -11.06 -15.44
C SER A 455 24.59 -10.13 -14.31
N SER A 456 25.53 -9.19 -14.45
CA SER A 456 25.89 -8.25 -13.37
C SER A 456 24.80 -7.21 -13.07
N LEU A 457 24.91 -6.52 -11.93
CA LEU A 457 24.04 -5.40 -11.57
C LEU A 457 24.24 -4.23 -12.55
N LEU A 458 25.48 -3.96 -12.97
CA LEU A 458 25.78 -2.97 -14.02
C LEU A 458 25.03 -3.28 -15.32
N SER A 459 25.07 -4.53 -15.77
CA SER A 459 24.36 -4.98 -16.97
C SER A 459 22.84 -4.89 -16.80
N ALA A 460 22.30 -5.19 -15.60
CA ALA A 460 20.88 -5.01 -15.30
C ALA A 460 20.46 -3.54 -15.35
N THR A 461 21.25 -2.65 -14.75
CA THR A 461 21.03 -1.19 -14.77
C THR A 461 21.05 -0.63 -16.19
N LYS A 462 22.06 -1.03 -17.00
CA LYS A 462 22.13 -0.69 -18.44
C LYS A 462 20.88 -1.12 -19.21
N ARG A 463 20.36 -2.33 -18.95
CA ARG A 463 19.12 -2.83 -19.57
C ARG A 463 17.91 -1.98 -19.18
N LEU A 464 17.74 -1.67 -17.89
CA LEU A 464 16.61 -0.84 -17.43
C LEU A 464 16.67 0.57 -18.03
N ILE A 465 17.84 1.19 -18.07
CA ILE A 465 18.06 2.49 -18.73
C ILE A 465 17.71 2.42 -20.21
N SER A 466 18.15 1.37 -20.91
CA SER A 466 17.86 1.17 -22.34
C SER A 466 16.37 1.05 -22.62
N VAL A 467 15.64 0.27 -21.80
CA VAL A 467 14.17 0.14 -21.90
C VAL A 467 13.47 1.45 -21.56
N ARG A 468 13.93 2.18 -20.53
CA ARG A 468 13.37 3.49 -20.21
C ARG A 468 13.47 4.45 -21.40
N LYS A 469 14.60 4.43 -22.11
CA LYS A 469 14.85 5.30 -23.28
C LYS A 469 14.04 4.92 -24.52
N SER A 470 13.43 3.74 -24.57
CA SER A 470 12.64 3.33 -25.74
C SER A 470 11.23 3.93 -25.77
N THR A 471 10.84 4.73 -24.77
CA THR A 471 9.51 5.31 -24.62
C THR A 471 9.61 6.66 -23.89
N LEU A 472 8.72 7.59 -24.23
CA LEU A 472 8.59 8.86 -23.52
C LEU A 472 7.61 8.78 -22.35
N ALA A 473 6.83 7.70 -22.23
CA ALA A 473 5.79 7.57 -21.21
C ALA A 473 6.35 7.59 -19.78
N PHE A 474 7.58 7.10 -19.55
CA PHE A 474 8.21 7.18 -18.23
C PHE A 474 8.60 8.61 -17.82
N GLY A 475 9.15 9.40 -18.74
CA GLY A 475 9.54 10.78 -18.47
C GLY A 475 8.36 11.75 -18.48
N ARG A 476 7.48 11.65 -19.47
CA ARG A 476 6.45 12.67 -19.78
C ARG A 476 5.02 12.20 -19.56
N GLY A 477 4.79 10.91 -19.34
CA GLY A 477 3.44 10.36 -19.24
C GLY A 477 2.77 10.63 -17.90
N THR A 478 1.44 10.60 -17.89
CA THR A 478 0.63 10.58 -16.68
C THR A 478 0.86 9.30 -15.89
N MET A 479 0.36 9.23 -14.66
CA MET A 479 0.40 8.02 -13.84
C MET A 479 -0.97 7.74 -13.23
N THR A 480 -1.45 6.52 -13.41
CA THR A 480 -2.73 6.05 -12.83
C THR A 480 -2.50 4.77 -12.05
N PHE A 481 -2.81 4.77 -10.76
CA PHE A 481 -2.68 3.57 -9.93
C PHE A 481 -3.77 2.53 -10.24
N ILE A 482 -3.36 1.27 -10.35
CA ILE A 482 -4.25 0.12 -10.28
C ILE A 482 -4.20 -0.38 -8.84
N ARG A 483 -5.38 -0.65 -8.25
CA ARG A 483 -5.50 -0.98 -6.83
C ARG A 483 -5.86 -2.45 -6.66
N PRO A 484 -4.88 -3.38 -6.77
CA PRO A 484 -5.12 -4.77 -6.41
C PRO A 484 -5.49 -4.89 -4.93
N ALA A 485 -6.23 -5.95 -4.59
CA ALA A 485 -6.51 -6.33 -3.21
C ALA A 485 -5.22 -6.74 -2.47
N ASN A 486 -4.24 -7.31 -3.17
CA ASN A 486 -2.94 -7.64 -2.60
C ASN A 486 -2.11 -6.36 -2.40
N ARG A 487 -1.88 -5.98 -1.13
CA ARG A 487 -1.16 -4.76 -0.75
C ARG A 487 0.34 -4.83 -1.03
N ALA A 488 0.92 -6.02 -1.09
CA ALA A 488 2.31 -6.21 -1.44
C ALA A 488 2.60 -5.93 -2.91
N VAL A 489 1.59 -5.83 -3.78
CA VAL A 489 1.78 -5.56 -5.21
C VAL A 489 1.41 -4.12 -5.55
N LEU A 490 2.41 -3.33 -5.92
CA LEU A 490 2.25 -1.99 -6.48
C LEU A 490 2.02 -2.11 -7.99
N ALA A 491 0.87 -1.63 -8.48
CA ALA A 491 0.57 -1.60 -9.91
C ALA A 491 0.11 -0.20 -10.36
N TYR A 492 0.62 0.27 -11.50
CA TYR A 492 0.28 1.57 -12.06
C TYR A 492 0.50 1.59 -13.57
N VAL A 493 -0.19 2.50 -14.24
CA VAL A 493 -0.07 2.72 -15.68
C VAL A 493 0.55 4.07 -15.94
N ARG A 494 1.57 4.11 -16.80
CA ARG A 494 2.14 5.32 -17.39
C ARG A 494 1.59 5.50 -18.79
N GLN A 495 1.01 6.67 -19.08
CA GLN A 495 0.41 6.93 -20.39
C GLN A 495 0.91 8.25 -20.97
N TYR A 496 1.36 8.20 -22.22
CA TYR A 496 1.76 9.39 -22.98
C TYR A 496 1.28 9.24 -24.43
N HIS A 497 0.33 10.09 -24.83
CA HIS A 497 -0.42 9.92 -26.08
C HIS A 497 -1.01 8.50 -26.18
N ASP A 498 -0.66 7.76 -27.22
CA ASP A 498 -1.15 6.40 -27.48
C ASP A 498 -0.31 5.31 -26.79
N GLU A 499 0.87 5.65 -26.25
CA GLU A 499 1.72 4.71 -25.51
C GLU A 499 1.19 4.48 -24.10
N VAL A 500 0.95 3.22 -23.78
CA VAL A 500 0.42 2.79 -22.48
C VAL A 500 1.34 1.72 -21.90
N ILE A 501 1.94 2.01 -20.74
CA ILE A 501 2.85 1.11 -20.04
C ILE A 501 2.25 0.72 -18.70
N LEU A 502 2.01 -0.57 -18.50
CA LEU A 502 1.63 -1.14 -17.21
C LEU A 502 2.88 -1.57 -16.44
N CYS A 503 3.10 -0.98 -15.27
CA CYS A 503 4.13 -1.36 -14.32
C CYS A 503 3.50 -2.15 -13.16
N VAL A 504 4.09 -3.30 -12.83
CA VAL A 504 3.66 -4.15 -11.72
C VAL A 504 4.89 -4.55 -10.91
N ALA A 505 4.89 -4.32 -9.61
CA ALA A 505 6.03 -4.54 -8.74
C ALA A 505 5.59 -5.24 -7.45
N ASN A 506 6.26 -6.34 -7.11
CA ASN A 506 6.11 -7.02 -5.83
C ASN A 506 7.06 -6.38 -4.82
N LEU A 507 6.53 -5.86 -3.72
CA LEU A 507 7.28 -5.28 -2.62
C LEU A 507 7.62 -6.31 -1.54
N SER A 508 7.04 -7.51 -1.62
CA SER A 508 7.26 -8.60 -0.66
C SER A 508 8.46 -9.47 -1.02
N ARG A 509 9.10 -10.01 0.02
CA ARG A 509 10.13 -11.05 -0.09
C ARG A 509 9.60 -12.42 -0.53
N ALA A 510 8.29 -12.61 -0.55
CA ALA A 510 7.64 -13.84 -0.99
C ALA A 510 7.05 -13.67 -2.40
N ALA A 511 6.78 -14.80 -3.07
CA ALA A 511 6.03 -14.77 -4.31
C ALA A 511 4.59 -14.30 -4.05
N GLN A 512 4.09 -13.41 -4.91
CA GLN A 512 2.74 -12.84 -4.77
C GLN A 512 1.90 -13.13 -6.01
N ALA A 513 0.63 -13.41 -5.78
CA ALA A 513 -0.38 -13.49 -6.83
C ALA A 513 -1.37 -12.33 -6.66
N THR A 514 -1.79 -11.73 -7.76
CA THR A 514 -2.80 -10.67 -7.71
C THR A 514 -3.62 -10.57 -8.97
N GLU A 515 -4.82 -10.03 -8.82
CA GLU A 515 -5.73 -9.72 -9.91
C GLU A 515 -5.73 -8.20 -10.14
N LEU A 516 -5.49 -7.80 -11.39
CA LEU A 516 -5.46 -6.40 -11.81
C LEU A 516 -6.72 -6.07 -12.60
N ASP A 517 -7.43 -5.02 -12.21
CA ASP A 517 -8.50 -4.49 -13.06
C ASP A 517 -7.89 -3.68 -14.21
N LEU A 518 -7.81 -4.32 -15.38
CA LEU A 518 -7.34 -3.76 -16.63
C LEU A 518 -8.47 -3.52 -17.64
N SER A 519 -9.73 -3.53 -17.19
CA SER A 519 -10.89 -3.33 -18.06
C SER A 519 -10.83 -2.07 -18.96
N PRO A 520 -10.21 -0.93 -18.56
CA PRO A 520 -10.06 0.22 -19.46
C PRO A 520 -9.20 -0.04 -20.70
N TRP A 521 -8.38 -1.09 -20.68
CA TRP A 521 -7.48 -1.50 -21.76
C TRP A 521 -7.83 -2.88 -22.33
N LYS A 522 -9.13 -3.24 -22.27
CA LYS A 522 -9.66 -4.46 -22.89
C LYS A 522 -9.16 -4.63 -24.33
N ASP A 523 -8.94 -5.89 -24.71
CA ASP A 523 -8.41 -6.33 -25.99
C ASP A 523 -6.96 -5.97 -26.27
N ARG A 524 -6.30 -5.14 -25.46
CA ARG A 524 -4.86 -4.91 -25.58
C ARG A 524 -4.05 -6.14 -25.14
N ILE A 525 -2.87 -6.30 -25.72
CA ILE A 525 -1.94 -7.39 -25.44
C ILE A 525 -0.77 -6.83 -24.62
N PRO A 526 -0.60 -7.23 -23.35
CA PRO A 526 0.57 -6.85 -22.56
C PRO A 526 1.82 -7.52 -23.15
N GLN A 527 2.81 -6.72 -23.56
CA GLN A 527 4.13 -7.20 -23.96
C GLN A 527 5.17 -6.76 -22.94
N GLU A 528 5.82 -7.74 -22.30
CA GLU A 528 6.87 -7.47 -21.32
C GLU A 528 8.07 -6.80 -22.00
N MET A 529 8.55 -5.67 -21.48
CA MET A 529 9.45 -4.77 -22.21
C MET A 529 10.93 -5.20 -22.19
N LEU A 530 11.38 -5.97 -21.18
CA LEU A 530 12.77 -6.42 -21.08
C LEU A 530 13.05 -7.60 -22.02
N GLY A 531 12.17 -8.59 -22.03
CA GLY A 531 12.25 -9.84 -22.80
C GLY A 531 11.37 -9.87 -24.06
N ARG A 532 10.49 -8.88 -24.25
CA ARG A 532 9.58 -8.74 -25.40
C ARG A 532 8.54 -9.86 -25.56
N THR A 533 8.29 -10.60 -24.48
CA THR A 533 7.32 -11.70 -24.45
C THR A 533 5.90 -11.17 -24.36
N ARG A 534 4.99 -11.70 -25.20
CA ARG A 534 3.56 -11.37 -25.15
C ARG A 534 2.86 -12.23 -24.11
N PHE A 535 2.07 -11.58 -23.28
CA PHE A 535 1.20 -12.21 -22.30
C PHE A 535 -0.22 -12.35 -22.89
N PRO A 536 -1.11 -13.14 -22.26
CA PRO A 536 -2.51 -13.25 -22.68
C PRO A 536 -3.20 -11.88 -22.89
N PRO A 537 -4.11 -11.76 -23.87
CA PRO A 537 -4.84 -10.51 -24.09
C PRO A 537 -5.72 -10.17 -22.89
N ILE A 538 -5.91 -8.87 -22.66
CA ILE A 538 -6.77 -8.37 -21.58
C ILE A 538 -8.24 -8.64 -21.95
N GLY A 539 -8.92 -9.45 -21.14
CA GLY A 539 -10.35 -9.75 -21.27
C GLY A 539 -11.24 -8.87 -20.40
N GLU A 540 -12.45 -9.33 -20.12
CA GLU A 540 -13.38 -8.67 -19.18
C GLU A 540 -13.14 -9.07 -17.71
N LEU A 541 -12.49 -10.22 -17.49
CA LEU A 541 -12.17 -10.68 -16.15
C LEU A 541 -10.92 -9.95 -15.60
N PRO A 542 -10.78 -9.84 -14.26
CA PRO A 542 -9.56 -9.36 -13.64
C PRO A 542 -8.33 -10.12 -14.15
N TYR A 543 -7.28 -9.37 -14.47
CA TYR A 543 -6.09 -9.90 -15.08
C TYR A 543 -5.16 -10.48 -14.02
N MET A 544 -5.09 -11.82 -13.93
CA MET A 544 -4.26 -12.53 -12.97
C MET A 544 -2.78 -12.42 -13.35
N ILE A 545 -1.94 -12.05 -12.39
CA ILE A 545 -0.50 -12.01 -12.53
C ILE A 545 0.18 -12.56 -11.27
N THR A 546 1.29 -13.26 -11.47
CA THR A 546 2.14 -13.74 -10.38
C THR A 546 3.53 -13.14 -10.52
N LEU A 547 4.14 -12.77 -9.40
CA LEU A 547 5.47 -12.19 -9.34
C LEU A 547 6.31 -12.96 -8.31
N GLY A 548 7.57 -13.22 -8.65
CA GLY A 548 8.54 -13.72 -7.66
C GLY A 548 8.87 -12.66 -6.60
N PRO A 549 9.61 -13.05 -5.54
CA PRO A 549 10.14 -12.13 -4.53
C PRO A 549 10.80 -10.90 -5.13
N TYR A 550 10.34 -9.71 -4.73
CA TYR A 550 10.82 -8.41 -5.24
C TYR A 550 10.82 -8.28 -6.77
N GLY A 551 10.07 -9.14 -7.47
CA GLY A 551 9.98 -9.14 -8.92
C GLY A 551 9.13 -7.99 -9.44
N PHE A 552 9.41 -7.53 -10.65
CA PHE A 552 8.61 -6.52 -11.32
C PHE A 552 8.48 -6.82 -12.81
N TYR A 553 7.47 -6.22 -13.42
CA TYR A 553 7.24 -6.23 -14.86
C TYR A 553 6.93 -4.82 -15.36
N TRP A 554 7.44 -4.50 -16.53
CA TRP A 554 6.96 -3.39 -17.36
C TRP A 554 6.35 -3.97 -18.63
N PHE A 555 5.07 -3.69 -18.88
CA PHE A 555 4.36 -4.15 -20.05
C PHE A 555 3.96 -2.97 -20.93
N HIS A 556 4.32 -3.01 -22.21
CA HIS A 556 3.69 -2.16 -23.21
C HIS A 556 2.35 -2.79 -23.60
N LEU A 557 1.24 -2.06 -23.41
CA LEU A 557 -0.10 -2.54 -23.77
C LEU A 557 -0.39 -2.26 -25.24
N MET A 558 -0.05 -3.22 -26.10
CA MET A 558 -0.20 -3.11 -27.55
C MET A 558 -1.66 -3.26 -27.98
N GLU A 559 -2.05 -2.57 -29.05
CA GLU A 559 -3.30 -2.88 -29.73
C GLU A 559 -3.27 -4.27 -30.37
N ARG A 560 -4.42 -4.91 -30.45
CA ARG A 560 -4.56 -6.23 -31.06
C ARG A 560 -4.45 -6.13 -32.59
N ASP A 561 -3.55 -6.91 -33.18
CA ASP A 561 -3.53 -7.11 -34.62
C ASP A 561 -4.88 -7.72 -35.06
N LYS A 562 -5.56 -7.05 -36.00
CA LYS A 562 -6.91 -7.44 -36.49
C LYS A 562 -6.95 -8.80 -37.22
N SER A 563 -5.83 -9.52 -37.29
CA SER A 563 -5.63 -10.72 -38.12
C SER A 563 -5.44 -12.05 -37.37
N GLU A 564 -5.44 -12.08 -36.04
CA GLU A 564 -5.27 -13.35 -35.30
C GLU A 564 -6.60 -14.08 -35.03
N PRO A 565 -6.77 -15.34 -35.46
CA PRO A 565 -7.97 -16.13 -35.18
C PRO A 565 -8.02 -16.57 -33.71
N VAL A 566 -9.20 -16.43 -33.08
CA VAL A 566 -9.47 -16.86 -31.70
C VAL A 566 -9.61 -18.38 -31.67
N THR A 567 -8.85 -19.07 -30.81
CA THR A 567 -9.01 -20.51 -30.56
C THR A 567 -10.26 -20.74 -29.70
N PRO A 568 -11.26 -21.53 -30.14
CA PRO A 568 -12.48 -21.75 -29.37
C PRO A 568 -12.20 -22.61 -28.13
N ARG A 569 -12.77 -22.22 -26.98
CA ARG A 569 -12.81 -23.04 -25.76
C ARG A 569 -14.08 -23.89 -25.78
N ALA A 570 -14.04 -25.12 -25.29
CA ALA A 570 -15.23 -25.98 -25.20
C ALA A 570 -16.23 -25.38 -24.20
N VAL A 571 -17.42 -25.01 -24.68
CA VAL A 571 -18.53 -24.47 -23.88
C VAL A 571 -19.47 -25.62 -23.53
N PRO A 572 -20.00 -25.70 -22.29
CA PRO A 572 -20.99 -26.72 -21.91
C PRO A 572 -22.26 -26.62 -22.78
N GLU A 573 -22.96 -27.74 -22.98
CA GLU A 573 -24.27 -27.74 -23.65
C GLU A 573 -25.31 -27.03 -22.76
N PHE A 574 -26.01 -26.04 -23.32
CA PHE A 574 -27.09 -25.31 -22.66
C PHE A 574 -28.44 -25.73 -23.23
N GLU A 575 -29.41 -25.96 -22.34
CA GLU A 575 -30.81 -26.19 -22.72
C GLU A 575 -31.45 -24.90 -23.25
N THR A 576 -32.43 -25.05 -24.15
CA THR A 576 -33.18 -23.94 -24.74
C THR A 576 -34.61 -23.90 -24.23
N LEU A 577 -34.96 -22.86 -23.48
CA LEU A 577 -36.32 -22.61 -22.99
C LEU A 577 -37.12 -21.85 -24.05
N VAL A 578 -38.30 -22.37 -24.42
CA VAL A 578 -39.18 -21.73 -25.42
C VAL A 578 -40.29 -20.95 -24.72
N VAL A 579 -40.26 -19.62 -24.84
CA VAL A 579 -41.20 -18.70 -24.18
C VAL A 579 -42.20 -18.17 -25.21
N PRO A 580 -43.52 -18.39 -25.08
CA PRO A 580 -44.53 -17.81 -25.99
C PRO A 580 -44.53 -16.27 -26.02
N VAL A 581 -45.23 -15.63 -26.97
CA VAL A 581 -45.40 -14.16 -26.98
C VAL A 581 -46.52 -13.80 -26.00
N ASN A 582 -46.32 -12.79 -25.14
CA ASN A 582 -47.20 -12.38 -24.02
C ASN A 582 -47.30 -13.37 -22.83
N SER A 583 -46.39 -14.33 -22.73
CA SER A 583 -46.31 -15.22 -21.57
C SER A 583 -45.64 -14.54 -20.38
N THR A 584 -46.30 -14.57 -19.22
CA THR A 584 -45.71 -14.34 -17.89
C THR A 584 -44.91 -15.56 -17.43
N TRP A 585 -44.06 -15.44 -16.41
CA TRP A 585 -43.42 -16.59 -15.73
C TRP A 585 -44.42 -17.73 -15.42
N VAL A 586 -45.66 -17.37 -15.04
CA VAL A 586 -46.78 -18.30 -14.75
C VAL A 586 -47.22 -19.15 -15.95
N SER A 587 -46.91 -18.76 -17.20
CA SER A 587 -47.31 -19.51 -18.41
C SER A 587 -46.26 -20.52 -18.92
N LEU A 588 -45.18 -20.74 -18.18
CA LEU A 588 -44.15 -21.75 -18.44
C LEU A 588 -44.49 -23.15 -17.88
N ALA A 589 -45.76 -23.53 -17.74
CA ALA A 589 -46.13 -24.78 -17.06
C ALA A 589 -45.51 -26.06 -17.68
N ARG A 590 -45.11 -26.03 -18.97
CA ARG A 590 -44.43 -27.16 -19.65
C ARG A 590 -42.90 -27.05 -19.56
N GLU A 591 -42.38 -25.83 -19.53
CA GLU A 591 -40.96 -25.47 -19.50
C GLU A 591 -40.41 -25.39 -18.07
N ARG A 592 -41.28 -25.25 -17.06
CA ARG A 592 -40.94 -25.26 -15.64
C ARG A 592 -40.26 -26.58 -15.24
N GLY A 593 -40.76 -27.71 -15.74
CA GLY A 593 -40.13 -29.01 -15.49
C GLY A 593 -38.72 -29.11 -16.08
N VAL A 594 -38.49 -28.57 -17.28
CA VAL A 594 -37.15 -28.49 -17.90
C VAL A 594 -36.25 -27.55 -17.09
N PHE A 595 -36.80 -26.42 -16.62
CA PHE A 595 -36.04 -25.48 -15.81
C PHE A 595 -35.64 -26.07 -14.45
N GLU A 596 -36.55 -26.76 -13.77
CA GLU A 596 -36.32 -27.40 -12.46
C GLU A 596 -35.40 -28.64 -12.55
N HIS A 597 -35.48 -29.44 -13.63
CA HIS A 597 -34.72 -30.69 -13.75
C HIS A 597 -33.41 -30.56 -14.53
N ASP A 598 -33.36 -29.74 -15.59
CA ASP A 598 -32.24 -29.73 -16.55
C ASP A 598 -31.40 -28.44 -16.47
N VAL A 599 -32.00 -27.31 -16.06
CA VAL A 599 -31.32 -26.00 -16.01
C VAL A 599 -30.79 -25.66 -14.62
N LEU A 600 -31.69 -25.54 -13.62
CA LEU A 600 -31.35 -25.11 -12.26
C LEU A 600 -30.31 -26.01 -11.58
N PRO A 601 -30.42 -27.36 -11.62
CA PRO A 601 -29.43 -28.23 -10.97
C PRO A 601 -28.03 -28.05 -11.52
N GLY A 602 -27.90 -27.95 -12.85
CA GLY A 602 -26.61 -27.73 -13.51
C GLY A 602 -26.04 -26.34 -13.23
N PHE A 603 -26.88 -25.31 -13.12
CA PHE A 603 -26.45 -23.97 -12.75
C PHE A 603 -26.00 -23.93 -11.27
N LEU A 604 -26.84 -24.37 -10.34
CA LEU A 604 -26.61 -24.31 -8.90
C LEU A 604 -25.34 -25.06 -8.50
N SER A 605 -25.09 -26.23 -9.10
CA SER A 605 -23.88 -27.02 -8.81
C SER A 605 -22.56 -26.30 -9.15
N ARG A 606 -22.61 -25.34 -10.08
CA ARG A 606 -21.47 -24.52 -10.52
C ARG A 606 -21.35 -23.19 -9.77
N THR A 607 -22.38 -22.78 -9.04
CA THR A 607 -22.36 -21.55 -8.24
C THR A 607 -21.71 -21.77 -6.88
N ARG A 608 -21.08 -20.73 -6.34
CA ARG A 608 -20.40 -20.80 -5.03
C ARG A 608 -21.34 -20.63 -3.84
N TRP A 609 -22.48 -19.96 -4.04
CA TRP A 609 -23.41 -19.64 -2.95
C TRP A 609 -24.33 -20.81 -2.60
N TYR A 610 -24.45 -21.80 -3.48
CA TYR A 610 -25.25 -22.99 -3.24
C TYR A 610 -24.38 -24.14 -2.70
N PRO A 611 -24.76 -24.80 -1.60
CA PRO A 611 -23.90 -25.74 -0.87
C PRO A 611 -23.67 -27.12 -1.51
N GLU A 612 -24.54 -27.58 -2.42
CA GLU A 612 -24.42 -28.88 -3.09
C GLU A 612 -23.85 -28.72 -4.51
N HIS A 613 -22.83 -29.52 -4.85
CA HIS A 613 -22.08 -29.41 -6.10
C HIS A 613 -22.27 -30.60 -7.04
N ASP A 614 -22.99 -31.65 -6.64
CA ASP A 614 -23.46 -32.68 -7.56
C ASP A 614 -24.88 -32.35 -8.06
N PRO A 615 -25.06 -32.01 -9.35
CA PRO A 615 -26.39 -31.67 -9.88
C PRO A 615 -27.42 -32.79 -9.72
N LYS A 616 -27.02 -34.06 -9.54
CA LYS A 616 -27.95 -35.18 -9.32
C LYS A 616 -28.65 -35.15 -7.96
N HIS A 617 -28.04 -34.47 -6.98
CA HIS A 617 -28.58 -34.33 -5.64
C HIS A 617 -29.41 -33.05 -5.46
N ILE A 618 -29.49 -32.20 -6.48
CA ILE A 618 -30.20 -30.93 -6.43
C ILE A 618 -31.58 -31.13 -7.06
N LYS A 619 -32.64 -31.00 -6.26
CA LYS A 619 -34.05 -31.11 -6.70
C LYS A 619 -34.81 -29.83 -6.35
N PRO A 620 -34.63 -28.75 -7.13
CA PRO A 620 -35.25 -27.46 -6.85
C PRO A 620 -36.71 -27.47 -7.32
N THR A 621 -37.61 -26.94 -6.49
CA THR A 621 -39.02 -26.72 -6.83
C THR A 621 -39.31 -25.23 -6.79
N LEU A 622 -39.64 -24.65 -7.92
CA LEU A 622 -39.80 -23.20 -8.06
C LEU A 622 -41.18 -22.77 -7.57
N THR A 623 -41.28 -22.08 -6.45
CA THR A 623 -42.57 -21.83 -5.77
C THR A 623 -43.29 -20.61 -6.33
N SER A 624 -42.56 -19.52 -6.61
CA SER A 624 -43.15 -18.25 -7.04
C SER A 624 -42.11 -17.34 -7.69
N ALA A 625 -42.57 -16.25 -8.33
CA ALA A 625 -41.69 -15.18 -8.78
C ALA A 625 -42.42 -13.84 -8.77
N VAL A 626 -41.70 -12.76 -8.47
CA VAL A 626 -42.22 -11.38 -8.40
C VAL A 626 -41.34 -10.47 -9.25
N PRO A 627 -41.91 -9.54 -10.02
CA PRO A 627 -41.11 -8.57 -10.77
C PRO A 627 -40.34 -7.65 -9.81
N PHE A 628 -39.08 -7.37 -10.12
CA PHE A 628 -38.24 -6.53 -9.26
C PHE A 628 -38.52 -5.04 -9.40
N CYS A 629 -39.15 -4.61 -10.50
CA CYS A 629 -39.50 -3.21 -10.76
C CYS A 629 -40.85 -3.05 -11.50
N ASP A 630 -41.31 -1.80 -11.56
CA ASP A 630 -42.58 -1.37 -12.17
C ASP A 630 -42.44 -0.88 -13.62
N ILE A 631 -41.23 -0.89 -14.20
CA ILE A 631 -40.93 -0.33 -15.53
C ILE A 631 -40.25 -1.34 -16.46
N GLY A 632 -40.53 -1.20 -17.76
CA GLY A 632 -39.88 -1.95 -18.84
C GLY A 632 -40.56 -3.28 -19.18
N ASP A 633 -40.68 -3.55 -20.50
CA ASP A 633 -41.31 -4.77 -21.02
C ASP A 633 -40.53 -6.06 -20.69
N ASN A 634 -39.25 -5.92 -20.34
CA ASN A 634 -38.33 -7.01 -20.03
C ASN A 634 -37.70 -6.84 -18.64
N ARG A 635 -38.56 -6.59 -17.65
CA ARG A 635 -38.18 -6.37 -16.25
C ARG A 635 -37.51 -7.61 -15.62
N PRO A 636 -36.49 -7.44 -14.75
CA PRO A 636 -35.95 -8.53 -13.95
C PRO A 636 -36.99 -9.12 -13.01
N TRP A 637 -36.83 -10.40 -12.69
CA TRP A 637 -37.70 -11.15 -11.78
C TRP A 637 -36.88 -11.67 -10.61
N ILE A 638 -37.50 -11.70 -9.43
CA ILE A 638 -37.02 -12.45 -8.29
C ILE A 638 -37.78 -13.76 -8.26
N ALA A 639 -37.09 -14.86 -8.56
CA ALA A 639 -37.64 -16.20 -8.48
C ALA A 639 -37.34 -16.82 -7.11
N PHE A 640 -38.31 -17.52 -6.54
CA PHE A 640 -38.22 -18.20 -5.25
C PHE A 640 -38.37 -19.70 -5.45
N PHE A 641 -37.39 -20.49 -4.99
CA PHE A 641 -37.45 -21.95 -5.08
C PHE A 641 -37.14 -22.62 -3.75
N GLU A 642 -37.65 -23.82 -3.57
CA GLU A 642 -37.34 -24.67 -2.42
C GLU A 642 -36.45 -25.83 -2.86
N ALA A 643 -35.45 -26.16 -2.06
CA ALA A 643 -34.63 -27.34 -2.28
C ALA A 643 -34.37 -28.03 -0.94
N ALA A 644 -34.57 -29.35 -0.91
CA ALA A 644 -34.27 -30.18 0.25
C ALA A 644 -32.86 -30.75 0.13
N GLN A 645 -32.08 -30.65 1.21
CA GLN A 645 -30.88 -31.46 1.38
C GLN A 645 -31.25 -32.78 2.07
N GLN A 646 -30.48 -33.85 1.84
CA GLN A 646 -30.71 -35.21 2.37
C GLN A 646 -31.34 -35.19 3.78
N ASP A 647 -32.62 -35.59 3.88
CA ASP A 647 -33.43 -35.70 5.10
C ASP A 647 -33.65 -34.41 5.94
N ALA A 648 -33.40 -33.22 5.38
CA ALA A 648 -33.62 -31.92 6.01
C ALA A 648 -34.91 -31.22 5.54
N VAL A 649 -35.38 -30.24 6.34
CA VAL A 649 -36.49 -29.34 5.96
C VAL A 649 -36.11 -28.57 4.70
N ALA A 650 -37.05 -28.44 3.75
CA ALA A 650 -36.81 -27.70 2.52
C ALA A 650 -36.47 -26.23 2.81
N THR A 651 -35.33 -25.77 2.30
CA THR A 651 -34.87 -24.38 2.44
C THR A 651 -35.35 -23.55 1.25
N ARG A 652 -35.80 -22.32 1.51
CA ARG A 652 -36.25 -21.39 0.47
C ARG A 652 -35.11 -20.48 0.01
N TYR A 653 -34.93 -20.38 -1.30
CA TYR A 653 -33.86 -19.65 -1.95
C TYR A 653 -34.38 -18.56 -2.91
N VAL A 654 -33.52 -17.59 -3.21
CA VAL A 654 -33.78 -16.45 -4.08
C VAL A 654 -32.84 -16.47 -5.29
N LEU A 655 -33.42 -16.26 -6.47
CA LEU A 655 -32.70 -16.16 -7.74
C LEU A 655 -33.19 -14.97 -8.56
N PRO A 656 -32.44 -13.84 -8.59
CA PRO A 656 -32.70 -12.74 -9.50
C PRO A 656 -32.39 -13.14 -10.94
N MET A 657 -33.37 -13.05 -11.84
CA MET A 657 -33.23 -13.50 -13.23
C MET A 657 -33.77 -12.49 -14.23
N GLN A 658 -33.13 -12.39 -15.39
CA GLN A 658 -33.58 -11.58 -16.52
C GLN A 658 -33.24 -12.27 -17.84
N ILE A 659 -34.10 -12.10 -18.85
CA ILE A 659 -33.81 -12.55 -20.22
C ILE A 659 -33.10 -11.40 -20.92
N GLU A 660 -31.88 -11.60 -21.41
CA GLU A 660 -31.26 -10.66 -22.34
C GLU A 660 -31.54 -11.14 -23.77
N TRP A 661 -32.13 -10.29 -24.61
CA TRP A 661 -32.49 -10.63 -26.00
C TRP A 661 -31.31 -10.53 -26.96
N VAL A 662 -30.19 -11.11 -26.53
CA VAL A 662 -28.96 -11.26 -27.30
C VAL A 662 -28.74 -12.76 -27.48
N ARG A 663 -28.37 -13.14 -28.71
CA ARG A 663 -28.13 -14.53 -29.08
C ARG A 663 -27.08 -15.14 -28.16
N PHE A 664 -27.40 -16.30 -27.60
CA PHE A 664 -26.50 -17.06 -26.75
C PHE A 664 -25.21 -17.40 -27.50
N ASP A 665 -24.08 -16.87 -27.02
CA ASP A 665 -22.76 -17.14 -27.59
C ASP A 665 -22.25 -18.50 -27.11
N ARG A 666 -22.31 -19.50 -27.99
CA ARG A 666 -21.83 -20.86 -27.72
C ARG A 666 -20.30 -20.98 -27.72
N GLU A 667 -19.56 -19.91 -28.02
CA GLU A 667 -18.09 -19.89 -28.05
C GLU A 667 -17.48 -19.16 -26.85
N ARG A 668 -18.26 -18.30 -26.16
CA ARG A 668 -17.86 -17.57 -24.95
C ARG A 668 -18.70 -17.99 -23.75
N PHE A 669 -18.10 -18.72 -22.81
CA PHE A 669 -18.77 -19.13 -21.58
C PHE A 669 -19.09 -17.93 -20.68
N ASN A 670 -20.37 -17.64 -20.47
CA ASN A 670 -20.85 -16.72 -19.45
C ASN A 670 -21.27 -17.51 -18.20
N PRO A 671 -20.57 -17.36 -17.05
CA PRO A 671 -20.88 -18.11 -15.82
C PRO A 671 -22.24 -17.75 -15.22
N LYS A 672 -22.81 -16.58 -15.58
CA LYS A 672 -24.13 -16.12 -15.13
C LYS A 672 -25.27 -16.68 -15.98
N ALA A 673 -24.97 -17.36 -17.09
CA ALA A 673 -26.01 -17.90 -17.95
C ALA A 673 -26.65 -19.17 -17.37
N LEU A 674 -27.97 -19.17 -17.29
CA LEU A 674 -28.77 -20.32 -16.91
C LEU A 674 -29.10 -21.17 -18.14
N ALA A 675 -29.71 -20.55 -19.15
CA ALA A 675 -30.21 -21.24 -20.35
C ALA A 675 -30.30 -20.31 -21.55
N ALA A 676 -30.29 -20.88 -22.76
CA ALA A 676 -30.73 -20.17 -23.95
C ALA A 676 -32.26 -20.01 -23.91
N VAL A 677 -32.76 -18.90 -24.44
CA VAL A 677 -34.20 -18.60 -24.49
C VAL A 677 -34.61 -18.32 -25.93
N ARG A 678 -35.79 -18.80 -26.33
CA ARG A 678 -36.37 -18.49 -27.64
C ARG A 678 -37.82 -18.04 -27.50
N GLN A 679 -38.17 -16.91 -28.13
CA GLN A 679 -39.53 -16.41 -28.24
C GLN A 679 -39.85 -16.10 -29.71
N GLY A 680 -40.62 -16.98 -30.36
CA GLY A 680 -40.87 -16.89 -31.81
C GLY A 680 -39.59 -17.03 -32.64
N ALA A 681 -39.22 -15.96 -33.35
CA ALA A 681 -37.97 -15.84 -34.12
C ALA A 681 -36.84 -15.17 -33.33
N ARG A 682 -37.10 -14.70 -32.10
CA ARG A 682 -36.13 -14.01 -31.25
C ARG A 682 -35.38 -15.02 -30.38
N GLU A 683 -34.06 -14.94 -30.38
CA GLU A 683 -33.18 -15.70 -29.48
C GLU A 683 -32.69 -14.77 -28.36
N GLY A 684 -32.50 -15.33 -27.16
CA GLY A 684 -32.04 -14.63 -25.97
C GLY A 684 -31.32 -15.57 -25.02
N THR A 685 -30.89 -15.04 -23.88
CA THR A 685 -30.18 -15.76 -22.81
C THR A 685 -30.81 -15.42 -21.47
N LEU A 686 -31.10 -16.43 -20.64
CA LEU A 686 -31.54 -16.23 -19.26
C LEU A 686 -30.32 -16.11 -18.35
N LEU A 687 -30.22 -15.02 -17.59
CA LEU A 687 -29.06 -14.68 -16.76
C LEU A 687 -29.44 -14.56 -15.29
N ASP A 688 -28.51 -14.92 -14.39
CA ASP A 688 -28.53 -14.49 -12.99
C ASP A 688 -27.98 -13.07 -12.91
N VAL A 689 -28.85 -12.13 -12.57
CA VAL A 689 -28.57 -10.70 -12.64
C VAL A 689 -28.28 -10.06 -11.28
N ALA A 690 -28.10 -10.86 -10.21
CA ALA A 690 -27.96 -10.35 -8.85
C ALA A 690 -26.83 -9.30 -8.67
N THR A 691 -25.82 -9.33 -9.54
CA THR A 691 -24.67 -8.40 -9.53
C THR A 691 -24.51 -7.63 -10.84
N ASP A 692 -25.56 -7.56 -11.67
CA ASP A 692 -25.51 -6.88 -12.98
C ASP A 692 -25.82 -5.38 -12.88
N GLN A 693 -25.23 -4.61 -13.79
CA GLN A 693 -25.31 -3.15 -13.84
C GLN A 693 -26.74 -2.62 -13.85
N ILE A 694 -27.59 -3.20 -14.70
CA ILE A 694 -28.99 -2.80 -14.85
C ILE A 694 -29.78 -3.16 -13.58
N PHE A 695 -29.59 -4.36 -13.03
CA PHE A 695 -30.30 -4.82 -11.84
C PHE A 695 -29.97 -3.96 -10.61
N ILE A 696 -28.69 -3.65 -10.40
CA ILE A 696 -28.25 -2.77 -9.31
C ILE A 696 -28.74 -1.33 -9.53
N GLY A 697 -28.72 -0.83 -10.77
CA GLY A 697 -29.31 0.47 -11.09
C GLY A 697 -30.81 0.55 -10.74
N LEU A 698 -31.56 -0.53 -11.02
CA LEU A 698 -32.95 -0.67 -10.62
C LEU A 698 -33.11 -0.75 -9.09
N PHE A 699 -32.21 -1.45 -8.39
CA PHE A 699 -32.25 -1.51 -6.92
C PHE A 699 -32.12 -0.10 -6.31
N LEU A 700 -31.14 0.69 -6.77
CA LEU A 700 -30.96 2.07 -6.31
C LEU A 700 -32.16 2.96 -6.63
N ARG A 701 -32.71 2.87 -7.85
CA ARG A 701 -33.94 3.59 -8.24
C ARG A 701 -35.10 3.21 -7.33
N ASN A 702 -35.34 1.92 -7.12
CA ASN A 702 -36.51 1.44 -6.38
C ASN A 702 -36.46 1.90 -4.90
N LEU A 703 -35.26 1.91 -4.29
CA LEU A 703 -35.04 2.50 -2.97
C LEU A 703 -35.39 4.00 -2.95
N SER A 704 -34.96 4.76 -3.95
CA SER A 704 -35.25 6.21 -4.04
C SER A 704 -36.74 6.56 -4.08
N GLN A 705 -37.55 5.64 -4.59
CA GLN A 705 -38.99 5.81 -4.74
C GLN A 705 -39.78 5.15 -3.60
N ASN A 706 -39.09 4.46 -2.69
CA ASN A 706 -39.70 3.53 -1.73
C ASN A 706 -40.74 2.63 -2.41
N LEU A 707 -40.35 2.07 -3.56
CA LEU A 707 -41.26 1.36 -4.45
C LEU A 707 -41.89 0.16 -3.73
N VAL A 708 -43.15 -0.11 -4.06
CA VAL A 708 -43.85 -1.34 -3.66
C VAL A 708 -44.29 -2.06 -4.92
N VAL A 709 -43.88 -3.33 -5.05
CA VAL A 709 -44.28 -4.18 -6.17
C VAL A 709 -45.04 -5.38 -5.64
N GLU A 710 -46.21 -5.68 -6.20
CA GLU A 710 -47.09 -6.76 -5.73
C GLU A 710 -47.51 -7.66 -6.89
N GLU A 711 -47.40 -8.97 -6.70
CA GLU A 711 -47.81 -10.00 -7.66
C GLU A 711 -48.18 -11.28 -6.90
N ASN A 712 -49.34 -11.89 -7.18
CA ASN A 712 -49.79 -13.15 -6.57
C ASN A 712 -49.72 -13.22 -5.03
N ASN A 713 -50.16 -12.15 -4.33
CA ASN A 713 -50.10 -11.99 -2.85
C ASN A 713 -48.69 -11.91 -2.26
N LEU A 714 -47.66 -11.73 -3.10
CA LEU A 714 -46.30 -11.46 -2.68
C LEU A 714 -46.00 -9.98 -2.92
N ARG A 715 -45.50 -9.28 -1.90
CA ARG A 715 -45.22 -7.85 -1.97
C ARG A 715 -43.75 -7.57 -1.66
N LEU A 716 -43.02 -6.98 -2.59
CA LEU A 716 -41.68 -6.45 -2.38
C LEU A 716 -41.77 -4.98 -1.95
N GLU A 717 -41.23 -4.65 -0.78
CA GLU A 717 -41.14 -3.29 -0.24
C GLU A 717 -39.69 -2.83 -0.24
N PHE A 718 -39.42 -1.72 -0.93
CA PHE A 718 -38.12 -1.04 -0.90
C PHE A 718 -38.19 0.11 0.11
N LYS A 719 -37.22 0.17 1.03
CA LYS A 719 -37.18 1.18 2.10
C LYS A 719 -35.81 1.84 2.16
N ALA A 720 -35.76 3.14 1.90
CA ALA A 720 -34.55 3.96 2.08
C ALA A 720 -34.46 4.50 3.52
N THR A 721 -33.23 4.61 4.03
CA THR A 721 -32.94 5.29 5.31
C THR A 721 -32.75 6.80 5.07
N SER A 722 -32.67 7.60 6.14
CA SER A 722 -32.45 9.06 6.00
C SER A 722 -31.10 9.38 5.35
N ARG A 723 -30.11 8.51 5.57
CA ARG A 723 -28.75 8.63 5.00
C ARG A 723 -28.70 8.41 3.50
N PHE A 724 -29.68 7.75 2.89
CA PHE A 724 -29.73 7.57 1.45
C PHE A 724 -29.80 8.89 0.68
N ALA A 725 -30.47 9.91 1.26
CA ALA A 725 -30.62 11.22 0.65
C ALA A 725 -29.31 12.01 0.53
N ASP A 726 -28.27 11.63 1.29
CA ASP A 726 -26.93 12.24 1.22
C ASP A 726 -26.18 11.85 -0.06
N TYR A 727 -26.71 10.89 -0.82
CA TYR A 727 -26.07 10.31 -2.00
C TYR A 727 -26.83 10.67 -3.29
N THR A 728 -26.07 11.03 -4.33
CA THR A 728 -26.66 11.27 -5.66
C THR A 728 -26.76 9.96 -6.42
N ILE A 729 -27.99 9.52 -6.70
CA ILE A 729 -28.25 8.31 -7.47
C ILE A 729 -27.90 8.55 -8.93
N LYS A 730 -27.07 7.67 -9.48
CA LYS A 730 -26.71 7.63 -10.89
C LYS A 730 -26.80 6.18 -11.36
N GLU A 731 -26.89 5.99 -12.67
CA GLU A 731 -26.67 4.66 -13.24
C GLU A 731 -25.26 4.17 -12.85
N PRO A 732 -25.15 2.94 -12.31
CA PRO A 732 -23.85 2.39 -11.93
C PRO A 732 -22.87 2.39 -13.09
N GLY A 733 -21.66 2.90 -12.92
CA GLY A 733 -20.61 2.89 -13.95
C GLY A 733 -19.69 1.66 -13.88
N ARG A 734 -19.41 1.19 -12.66
CA ARG A 734 -18.51 0.07 -12.37
C ARG A 734 -19.07 -0.79 -11.24
N ILE A 735 -19.17 -2.09 -11.49
CA ILE A 735 -19.59 -3.09 -10.50
C ILE A 735 -18.52 -4.14 -10.34
N ARG A 736 -18.17 -4.45 -9.08
CA ARG A 736 -17.32 -5.59 -8.73
C ARG A 736 -18.13 -6.57 -7.88
N ALA A 737 -18.38 -7.76 -8.42
CA ALA A 737 -19.06 -8.84 -7.72
C ALA A 737 -18.10 -9.53 -6.73
N ILE A 738 -18.61 -9.82 -5.53
CA ILE A 738 -17.97 -10.63 -4.49
C ILE A 738 -19.00 -11.71 -4.13
N GLU A 739 -18.70 -12.95 -4.45
CA GLU A 739 -19.65 -14.06 -4.28
C GLU A 739 -19.16 -15.01 -3.19
N GLN A 740 -19.98 -15.12 -2.12
CA GLN A 740 -19.80 -16.05 -0.99
C GLN A 740 -21.11 -16.85 -0.84
N SER A 741 -21.67 -16.99 0.37
CA SER A 741 -23.02 -17.55 0.62
C SER A 741 -24.15 -16.63 0.12
N ASN A 742 -23.86 -15.34 -0.04
CA ASN A 742 -24.75 -14.32 -0.59
C ASN A 742 -24.09 -13.65 -1.81
N SER A 743 -24.88 -12.93 -2.60
CA SER A 743 -24.35 -12.17 -3.74
C SER A 743 -24.14 -10.70 -3.35
N THR A 744 -22.88 -10.27 -3.31
CA THR A 744 -22.51 -8.90 -2.95
C THR A 744 -21.92 -8.17 -4.16
N ALA A 745 -22.32 -6.92 -4.38
CA ALA A 745 -21.82 -6.05 -5.44
C ALA A 745 -21.28 -4.75 -4.84
N LEU A 746 -20.01 -4.45 -5.12
CA LEU A 746 -19.42 -3.13 -4.87
C LEU A 746 -19.72 -2.22 -6.07
N VAL A 747 -20.33 -1.07 -5.81
CA VAL A 747 -20.91 -0.20 -6.85
C VAL A 747 -20.24 1.16 -6.79
N ASP A 748 -19.51 1.53 -7.85
CA ASP A 748 -18.83 2.83 -8.03
C ASP A 748 -17.94 3.29 -6.85
N ASN A 749 -17.50 2.36 -5.99
CA ASN A 749 -16.87 2.66 -4.70
C ASN A 749 -17.69 3.64 -3.83
N GLN A 750 -19.01 3.60 -3.97
CA GLN A 750 -19.96 4.41 -3.20
C GLN A 750 -20.92 3.55 -2.38
N TYR A 751 -21.27 2.36 -2.89
CA TYR A 751 -22.25 1.48 -2.26
C TYR A 751 -21.79 0.02 -2.23
N VAL A 752 -22.33 -0.73 -1.28
CA VAL A 752 -22.25 -2.19 -1.20
C VAL A 752 -23.67 -2.73 -1.19
N ALA A 753 -24.07 -3.43 -2.26
CA ALA A 753 -25.37 -4.08 -2.36
C ALA A 753 -25.23 -5.57 -2.08
N LYS A 754 -25.97 -6.10 -1.10
CA LYS A 754 -25.97 -7.52 -0.73
C LYS A 754 -27.37 -8.08 -1.00
N ILE A 755 -27.46 -9.17 -1.76
CA ILE A 755 -28.68 -9.94 -2.01
C ILE A 755 -28.58 -11.27 -1.26
N TYR A 756 -29.53 -11.52 -0.37
CA TYR A 756 -29.58 -12.77 0.39
C TYR A 756 -30.11 -13.88 -0.49
N ARG A 757 -29.35 -14.98 -0.58
CA ARG A 757 -29.72 -16.14 -1.40
C ARG A 757 -30.63 -17.12 -0.68
N GLN A 758 -30.56 -17.17 0.64
CA GLN A 758 -31.45 -17.94 1.51
C GLN A 758 -32.45 -17.00 2.19
N LEU A 759 -33.73 -17.36 2.14
CA LEU A 759 -34.82 -16.59 2.75
C LEU A 759 -35.26 -17.22 4.06
N GLU A 760 -35.24 -16.42 5.13
CA GLU A 760 -35.81 -16.77 6.43
C GLU A 760 -36.86 -15.74 6.83
N GLY A 761 -37.98 -16.23 7.38
CA GLY A 761 -39.05 -15.38 7.87
C GLY A 761 -38.69 -14.76 9.22
N GLY A 762 -38.77 -13.44 9.30
CA GLY A 762 -38.47 -12.65 10.49
C GLY A 762 -37.62 -11.41 10.18
N THR A 763 -37.39 -10.60 11.21
CA THR A 763 -36.49 -9.45 11.12
C THR A 763 -35.04 -9.91 11.03
N ASN A 764 -34.29 -9.46 10.01
CA ASN A 764 -32.87 -9.75 9.89
C ASN A 764 -32.04 -8.85 10.84
N PRO A 765 -31.09 -9.40 11.63
CA PRO A 765 -30.20 -8.64 12.52
C PRO A 765 -29.43 -7.51 11.83
N GLU A 766 -28.98 -7.71 10.59
CA GLU A 766 -28.22 -6.70 9.82
C GLU A 766 -29.07 -5.45 9.55
N ILE A 767 -30.38 -5.60 9.32
CA ILE A 767 -31.32 -4.47 9.21
C ILE A 767 -31.63 -3.89 10.58
N GLU A 768 -31.96 -4.72 11.57
CA GLU A 768 -32.34 -4.28 12.92
C GLU A 768 -31.23 -3.44 13.57
N ILE A 769 -30.02 -3.98 13.61
CA ILE A 769 -28.83 -3.35 14.20
C ILE A 769 -28.35 -2.22 13.28
N GLY A 770 -28.24 -2.46 11.97
CA GLY A 770 -27.77 -1.45 11.01
C GLY A 770 -28.63 -0.20 11.00
N HIS A 771 -29.97 -0.34 11.06
CA HIS A 771 -30.89 0.78 11.16
C HIS A 771 -30.68 1.56 12.47
N TYR A 772 -30.61 0.87 13.61
CA TYR A 772 -30.38 1.54 14.90
C TYR A 772 -29.03 2.26 14.95
N LEU A 773 -27.95 1.61 14.51
CA LEU A 773 -26.61 2.20 14.49
C LEU A 773 -26.52 3.41 13.55
N THR A 774 -27.26 3.38 12.44
CA THR A 774 -27.27 4.45 11.44
C THR A 774 -28.15 5.63 11.85
N GLU A 775 -29.41 5.38 12.20
CA GLU A 775 -30.43 6.42 12.41
C GLU A 775 -30.46 6.96 13.84
N VAL A 776 -30.21 6.10 14.82
CA VAL A 776 -30.43 6.42 16.24
C VAL A 776 -29.12 6.65 16.97
N ALA A 777 -28.24 5.65 17.02
CA ALA A 777 -26.97 5.74 17.75
C ALA A 777 -25.90 6.55 17.01
N ARG A 778 -26.01 6.66 15.68
CA ARG A 778 -25.04 7.33 14.79
C ARG A 778 -23.60 6.87 15.03
N PHE A 779 -23.42 5.56 15.15
CA PHE A 779 -22.11 4.96 15.39
C PHE A 779 -21.24 5.12 14.13
N ALA A 780 -20.09 5.80 14.26
CA ALA A 780 -19.28 6.20 13.12
C ALA A 780 -18.46 5.04 12.50
N ASN A 781 -18.05 4.07 13.32
CA ASN A 781 -17.14 2.98 12.92
C ASN A 781 -17.89 1.76 12.37
N THR A 782 -18.97 2.00 11.61
CA THR A 782 -19.68 0.99 10.83
C THR A 782 -20.23 1.61 9.53
N PRO A 783 -20.35 0.87 8.41
CA PRO A 783 -20.96 1.40 7.20
C PRO A 783 -22.42 1.76 7.44
N ALA A 784 -22.83 2.96 7.01
CA ALA A 784 -24.22 3.37 7.13
C ALA A 784 -25.15 2.47 6.30
N LEU A 785 -26.22 1.95 6.90
CA LEU A 785 -27.30 1.28 6.18
C LEU A 785 -28.07 2.33 5.39
N LEU A 786 -28.11 2.19 4.08
CA LEU A 786 -28.74 3.13 3.15
C LEU A 786 -30.16 2.69 2.75
N GLY A 787 -30.43 1.40 2.77
CA GLY A 787 -31.77 0.90 2.51
C GLY A 787 -31.85 -0.62 2.45
N SER A 788 -33.06 -1.13 2.35
CA SER A 788 -33.33 -2.56 2.26
C SER A 788 -34.50 -2.86 1.32
N VAL A 789 -34.55 -4.10 0.85
CA VAL A 789 -35.70 -4.69 0.15
C VAL A 789 -36.19 -5.90 0.94
N GLU A 790 -37.47 -5.88 1.30
CA GLU A 790 -38.13 -6.92 2.09
C GLU A 790 -39.29 -7.54 1.29
N LEU A 791 -39.44 -8.85 1.41
CA LEU A 791 -40.59 -9.61 0.92
C LEU A 791 -41.63 -9.69 2.05
N VAL A 792 -42.88 -9.35 1.74
CA VAL A 792 -44.03 -9.41 2.65
C VAL A 792 -45.04 -10.43 2.14
N GLU A 793 -45.37 -11.41 2.98
CA GLU A 793 -46.27 -12.52 2.71
C GLU A 793 -47.28 -12.65 3.86
N GLY A 794 -48.41 -11.96 3.75
CA GLY A 794 -49.34 -11.81 4.88
C GLY A 794 -48.67 -11.08 6.05
N ASP A 795 -48.56 -11.74 7.20
CA ASP A 795 -47.88 -11.21 8.40
C ASP A 795 -46.38 -11.53 8.45
N GLN A 796 -45.87 -12.37 7.54
CA GLN A 796 -44.45 -12.72 7.48
C GLN A 796 -43.68 -11.70 6.65
N ARG A 797 -42.52 -11.28 7.18
CA ARG A 797 -41.55 -10.42 6.50
C ARG A 797 -40.22 -11.14 6.40
N SER A 798 -39.57 -11.06 5.25
CA SER A 798 -38.28 -11.70 5.00
C SER A 798 -37.37 -10.74 4.25
N THR A 799 -36.10 -10.65 4.64
CA THR A 799 -35.15 -9.73 4.01
C THR A 799 -34.61 -10.33 2.71
N LEU A 800 -34.67 -9.57 1.61
CA LEU A 800 -34.16 -9.99 0.30
C LEU A 800 -32.81 -9.35 -0.02
N GLY A 801 -32.59 -8.12 0.41
CA GLY A 801 -31.31 -7.44 0.19
C GLY A 801 -31.15 -6.14 0.97
N VAL A 802 -29.91 -5.72 1.13
CA VAL A 802 -29.49 -4.51 1.84
C VAL A 802 -28.51 -3.70 1.02
N LEU A 803 -28.52 -2.39 1.22
CA LEU A 803 -27.58 -1.45 0.64
C LEU A 803 -26.84 -0.72 1.77
N HIS A 804 -25.52 -0.81 1.78
CA HIS A 804 -24.65 -0.08 2.71
C HIS A 804 -23.81 0.95 1.97
N ALA A 805 -23.39 2.00 2.67
CA ALA A 805 -22.36 2.91 2.19
C ALA A 805 -21.02 2.16 2.00
N TYR A 806 -20.28 2.47 0.95
CA TYR A 806 -18.94 1.93 0.77
C TYR A 806 -17.95 2.64 1.70
N VAL A 807 -17.09 1.85 2.35
CA VAL A 807 -15.98 2.35 3.16
C VAL A 807 -14.68 2.04 2.44
N GLU A 808 -13.95 3.08 2.02
CA GLU A 808 -12.60 2.91 1.44
C GLU A 808 -11.67 2.39 2.55
N ASN A 809 -11.10 1.21 2.34
CA ASN A 809 -10.38 0.44 3.36
C ASN A 809 -9.12 -0.22 2.80
N GLN A 810 -8.21 -0.65 3.69
CA GLN A 810 -6.97 -1.33 3.35
C GLN A 810 -7.00 -2.85 3.63
N GLY A 811 -8.16 -3.50 3.50
CA GLY A 811 -8.34 -4.93 3.74
C GLY A 811 -9.01 -5.25 5.07
N ASP A 812 -9.12 -6.55 5.39
CA ASP A 812 -9.70 -7.04 6.64
C ASP A 812 -8.65 -7.37 7.72
N GLY A 813 -9.09 -7.43 8.97
CA GLY A 813 -8.25 -7.74 10.12
C GLY A 813 -7.58 -9.11 10.04
N TRP A 814 -8.22 -10.10 9.41
CA TRP A 814 -7.65 -11.44 9.28
C TRP A 814 -6.43 -11.45 8.35
N ALA A 815 -6.53 -10.78 7.20
CA ALA A 815 -5.43 -10.64 6.25
C ALA A 815 -4.25 -9.89 6.86
N VAL A 816 -4.51 -8.82 7.63
CA VAL A 816 -3.45 -8.06 8.33
C VAL A 816 -2.77 -8.89 9.40
N THR A 817 -3.53 -9.55 10.27
CA THR A 817 -2.98 -10.40 11.34
C THR A 817 -2.18 -11.57 10.78
N THR A 818 -2.69 -12.27 9.76
CA THR A 818 -1.98 -13.41 9.17
C THR A 818 -0.70 -12.98 8.46
N GLY A 819 -0.74 -11.87 7.70
CA GLY A 819 0.47 -11.31 7.07
C GLY A 819 1.52 -10.87 8.10
N TYR A 820 1.10 -10.29 9.22
CA TYR A 820 1.99 -9.96 10.33
C TYR A 820 2.65 -11.21 10.95
N LEU A 821 1.85 -12.24 11.26
CA LEU A 821 2.34 -13.47 11.89
C LEU A 821 3.32 -14.23 11.01
N ASP A 822 3.07 -14.30 9.70
CA ASP A 822 4.00 -14.90 8.74
C ASP A 822 5.36 -14.16 8.76
N ARG A 823 5.34 -12.82 8.84
CA ARG A 823 6.57 -12.02 8.98
C ARG A 823 7.30 -12.29 10.28
N TYR A 824 6.56 -12.28 11.39
CA TYR A 824 7.09 -12.52 12.73
C TYR A 824 7.77 -13.89 12.86
N ILE A 825 7.18 -14.95 12.28
CA ILE A 825 7.77 -16.31 12.30
C ILE A 825 9.11 -16.34 11.56
N ASP A 826 9.19 -15.75 10.38
CA ASP A 826 10.43 -15.69 9.61
C ASP A 826 11.52 -14.88 10.31
N GLU A 827 11.18 -13.79 11.00
CA GLU A 827 12.15 -13.07 11.85
C GLU A 827 12.69 -13.97 12.96
N GLN A 828 11.82 -14.72 13.64
CA GLN A 828 12.23 -15.66 14.70
C GLN A 828 13.14 -16.78 14.19
N ARG A 829 13.03 -17.17 12.91
CA ARG A 829 13.90 -18.15 12.26
C ARG A 829 15.30 -17.63 11.96
N VAL A 830 15.43 -16.33 11.67
CA VAL A 830 16.71 -15.70 11.31
C VAL A 830 17.55 -15.36 12.56
N LEU A 831 16.91 -15.13 13.71
CA LEU A 831 17.58 -14.82 14.97
C LEU A 831 18.33 -16.04 15.55
N SER A 832 19.61 -15.89 15.92
CA SER A 832 20.44 -16.98 16.49
C SER A 832 20.00 -17.40 17.90
N ALA A 833 20.19 -18.68 18.25
CA ALA A 833 19.88 -19.22 19.58
C ALA A 833 20.74 -18.55 20.66
N GLY A 834 20.15 -17.62 21.43
CA GLY A 834 20.81 -16.90 22.52
C GLY A 834 20.57 -15.38 22.53
N GLU A 835 20.02 -14.82 21.46
CA GLU A 835 19.48 -13.47 21.50
C GLU A 835 18.05 -13.52 22.05
N ALA A 836 17.81 -12.90 23.21
CA ALA A 836 16.44 -12.66 23.67
C ALA A 836 15.68 -11.92 22.56
N PRO A 837 14.39 -12.25 22.30
CA PRO A 837 13.59 -11.44 21.40
C PRO A 837 13.60 -10.02 21.95
N ARG A 838 14.37 -9.13 21.30
CA ARG A 838 14.25 -7.69 21.53
C ARG A 838 12.77 -7.39 21.35
N GLU A 839 12.19 -6.56 22.21
CA GLU A 839 10.89 -5.95 21.92
C GLU A 839 11.00 -5.26 20.56
N THR A 840 10.65 -5.98 19.48
CA THR A 840 10.80 -5.47 18.13
C THR A 840 9.71 -4.43 17.96
N GLN A 841 10.12 -3.20 17.61
CA GLN A 841 9.21 -2.08 17.39
C GLN A 841 8.14 -2.36 16.31
N GLU A 842 8.24 -3.44 15.52
CA GLU A 842 7.15 -3.95 14.68
C GLU A 842 5.92 -4.44 15.46
N GLN A 843 6.07 -4.84 16.73
CA GLN A 843 4.92 -5.15 17.58
C GLN A 843 4.07 -3.89 17.85
N SER A 844 4.67 -2.70 17.86
CA SER A 844 3.96 -1.46 18.23
C SER A 844 2.82 -1.09 17.26
N PRO A 845 3.00 -1.10 15.92
CA PRO A 845 1.89 -0.85 14.97
C PRO A 845 0.76 -1.87 15.05
N TYR A 846 1.09 -3.17 15.18
CA TYR A 846 0.05 -4.20 15.29
C TYR A 846 -0.69 -4.13 16.62
N LEU A 847 0.01 -3.90 17.73
CA LEU A 847 -0.64 -3.72 19.04
C LEU A 847 -1.50 -2.44 19.07
N HIS A 848 -1.09 -1.38 18.37
CA HIS A 848 -1.95 -0.21 18.17
C HIS A 848 -3.24 -0.58 17.41
N PHE A 849 -3.15 -1.38 16.35
CA PHE A 849 -4.32 -1.90 15.65
C PHE A 849 -5.24 -2.72 16.59
N VAL A 850 -4.68 -3.63 17.37
CA VAL A 850 -5.44 -4.43 18.36
C VAL A 850 -6.10 -3.55 19.44
N MET A 851 -5.42 -2.48 19.86
CA MET A 851 -5.96 -1.49 20.78
C MET A 851 -7.17 -0.76 20.18
N GLN A 852 -7.12 -0.36 18.90
CA GLN A 852 -8.27 0.25 18.21
C GLN A 852 -9.46 -0.72 18.11
N ILE A 853 -9.21 -2.02 17.85
CA ILE A 853 -10.29 -3.03 17.86
C ILE A 853 -10.98 -3.06 19.24
N GLY A 854 -10.20 -3.11 20.33
CA GLY A 854 -10.73 -3.11 21.70
C GLY A 854 -11.59 -1.88 21.97
N ARG A 855 -11.08 -0.71 21.61
CA ARG A 855 -11.80 0.57 21.78
C ARG A 855 -13.11 0.63 21.01
N ARG A 856 -13.10 0.32 19.71
CA ARG A 856 -14.30 0.42 18.86
C ARG A 856 -15.36 -0.62 19.20
N LEU A 857 -14.96 -1.82 19.64
CA LEU A 857 -15.91 -2.81 20.13
C LEU A 857 -16.60 -2.36 21.42
N ALA A 858 -15.87 -1.73 22.35
CA ALA A 858 -16.46 -1.18 23.57
C ALA A 858 -17.47 -0.07 23.25
N GLU A 859 -17.12 0.85 22.36
CA GLU A 859 -17.99 1.93 21.90
C GLU A 859 -19.26 1.38 21.21
N LEU A 860 -19.14 0.31 20.40
CA LEU A 860 -20.27 -0.40 19.80
C LEU A 860 -21.22 -0.97 20.86
N HIS A 861 -20.68 -1.69 21.86
CA HIS A 861 -21.51 -2.27 22.92
C HIS A 861 -22.23 -1.21 23.75
N VAL A 862 -21.57 -0.08 24.05
CA VAL A 862 -22.20 1.07 24.72
C VAL A 862 -23.33 1.64 23.87
N ALA A 863 -23.13 1.78 22.56
CA ALA A 863 -24.17 2.25 21.64
C ALA A 863 -25.40 1.32 21.63
N LEU A 864 -25.19 0.00 21.58
CA LEU A 864 -26.26 -1.00 21.59
C LEU A 864 -26.97 -1.09 22.94
N ALA A 865 -26.25 -0.94 24.06
CA ALA A 865 -26.84 -0.87 25.40
C ALA A 865 -27.70 0.37 25.63
N ALA A 866 -27.46 1.45 24.88
CA ALA A 866 -28.27 2.66 24.93
C ALA A 866 -29.64 2.51 24.23
N ALA A 867 -29.90 1.38 23.57
CA ALA A 867 -31.15 1.17 22.84
C ALA A 867 -32.38 1.27 23.76
N ARG A 868 -33.45 1.82 23.21
CA ARG A 868 -34.74 2.04 23.86
C ARG A 868 -35.93 1.33 23.21
N PRO A 869 -35.94 0.98 21.90
CA PRO A 869 -37.00 0.15 21.33
C PRO A 869 -37.06 -1.20 22.07
N ASP A 870 -38.27 -1.67 22.43
CA ASP A 870 -38.48 -2.85 23.29
C ASP A 870 -37.70 -4.09 22.80
N ASP A 871 -37.65 -4.31 21.48
CA ASP A 871 -36.93 -5.42 20.84
C ASP A 871 -35.40 -5.33 20.94
N LEU A 872 -34.83 -4.12 21.01
CA LEU A 872 -33.37 -3.87 21.11
C LEU A 872 -32.92 -3.53 22.54
N ALA A 873 -33.85 -3.14 23.41
CA ALA A 873 -33.56 -2.65 24.76
C ALA A 873 -32.79 -3.71 25.58
N PRO A 874 -31.75 -3.31 26.33
CA PRO A 874 -30.98 -4.25 27.14
C PRO A 874 -31.85 -4.86 28.24
N GLU A 875 -31.56 -6.11 28.59
CA GLU A 875 -32.26 -6.84 29.67
C GLU A 875 -31.27 -7.22 30.78
N PRO A 876 -31.64 -7.15 32.06
CA PRO A 876 -30.81 -7.66 33.15
C PRO A 876 -30.52 -9.16 33.00
N ILE A 877 -29.28 -9.56 33.29
CA ILE A 877 -28.94 -10.98 33.38
C ILE A 877 -29.69 -11.57 34.58
N GLY A 878 -30.35 -12.70 34.37
CA GLY A 878 -31.16 -13.36 35.37
C GLY A 878 -30.81 -14.84 35.45
N SER A 879 -31.15 -15.49 36.55
CA SER A 879 -30.81 -16.91 36.77
C SER A 879 -31.39 -17.85 35.70
N ALA A 880 -32.49 -17.47 35.04
CA ALA A 880 -33.04 -18.21 33.91
C ALA A 880 -32.13 -18.15 32.67
N HIS A 881 -31.53 -16.99 32.38
CA HIS A 881 -30.56 -16.82 31.29
C HIS A 881 -29.33 -17.72 31.51
N ILE A 882 -28.77 -17.69 32.73
CA ILE A 882 -27.58 -18.49 33.08
C ILE A 882 -27.87 -19.99 32.95
N ARG A 883 -29.00 -20.47 33.49
CA ARG A 883 -29.41 -21.89 33.32
C ARG A 883 -29.55 -22.28 31.86
N HIS A 884 -30.12 -21.40 31.04
CA HIS A 884 -30.32 -21.63 29.62
C HIS A 884 -28.97 -21.76 28.90
N TRP A 885 -28.05 -20.80 29.09
CA TRP A 885 -26.72 -20.84 28.48
C TRP A 885 -25.94 -22.10 28.87
N VAL A 886 -25.91 -22.44 30.16
CA VAL A 886 -25.21 -23.64 30.65
C VAL A 886 -25.81 -24.90 30.06
N SER A 887 -27.15 -24.97 29.92
CA SER A 887 -27.84 -26.09 29.28
C SER A 887 -27.48 -26.22 27.80
N ASP A 888 -27.52 -25.10 27.05
CA ASP A 888 -27.19 -25.07 25.62
C ASP A 888 -25.74 -25.52 25.38
N LEU A 889 -24.79 -25.02 26.17
CA LEU A 889 -23.39 -25.41 26.06
C LEU A 889 -23.16 -26.88 26.42
N LYS A 890 -23.84 -27.41 27.45
CA LYS A 890 -23.78 -28.84 27.80
C LYS A 890 -24.30 -29.71 26.65
N ALA A 891 -25.42 -29.32 26.05
CA ALA A 891 -25.99 -30.04 24.91
C ALA A 891 -25.04 -30.03 23.70
N ARG A 892 -24.45 -28.87 23.39
CA ARG A 892 -23.44 -28.71 22.33
C ARG A 892 -22.22 -29.58 22.58
N ALA A 893 -21.63 -29.49 23.78
CA ALA A 893 -20.47 -30.30 24.15
C ALA A 893 -20.78 -31.80 24.05
N GLY A 894 -21.98 -32.23 24.47
CA GLY A 894 -22.44 -33.61 24.31
C GLY A 894 -22.41 -34.09 22.86
N ARG A 895 -22.99 -33.32 21.93
CA ARG A 895 -22.97 -33.63 20.48
C ARG A 895 -21.55 -33.68 19.92
N VAL A 896 -20.70 -32.74 20.33
CA VAL A 896 -19.29 -32.71 19.92
C VAL A 896 -18.55 -33.98 20.39
N PHE A 897 -18.72 -34.38 21.64
CA PHE A 897 -18.10 -35.61 22.16
C PHE A 897 -18.57 -36.86 21.43
N GLU A 898 -19.87 -36.97 21.15
CA GLU A 898 -20.42 -38.11 20.39
C GLU A 898 -19.82 -38.18 18.99
N ARG A 899 -19.83 -37.07 18.25
CA ARG A 899 -19.26 -37.01 16.90
C ARG A 899 -17.76 -37.25 16.88
N LEU A 900 -17.01 -36.72 17.85
CA LEU A 900 -15.57 -36.98 17.97
C LEU A 900 -15.28 -38.45 18.24
N ALA A 901 -16.08 -39.11 19.09
CA ALA A 901 -15.95 -40.54 19.35
C ALA A 901 -16.23 -41.37 18.10
N ASP A 902 -17.28 -41.03 17.34
CA ASP A 902 -17.70 -41.75 16.13
C ASP A 902 -16.71 -41.58 14.96
N SER A 903 -16.07 -40.42 14.85
CA SER A 903 -15.18 -40.07 13.73
C SER A 903 -13.68 -40.25 14.04
N ARG A 904 -13.30 -40.53 15.29
CA ARG A 904 -11.91 -40.55 15.78
C ARG A 904 -10.94 -41.29 14.87
N ASP A 905 -11.28 -42.50 14.47
CA ASP A 905 -10.38 -43.37 13.69
C ASP A 905 -10.27 -42.93 12.21
N GLY A 906 -11.24 -42.17 11.71
CA GLY A 906 -11.23 -41.56 10.38
C GLY A 906 -10.52 -40.20 10.31
N LEU A 907 -10.21 -39.58 11.45
CA LEU A 907 -9.52 -38.29 11.55
C LEU A 907 -7.99 -38.46 11.55
N ARG A 908 -7.27 -37.35 11.33
CA ARG A 908 -5.80 -37.34 11.23
C ARG A 908 -5.14 -37.89 12.48
N GLU A 909 -4.04 -38.60 12.29
CA GLU A 909 -3.30 -39.24 13.39
C GLU A 909 -2.81 -38.24 14.44
N ALA A 910 -2.43 -37.02 14.02
CA ALA A 910 -2.02 -35.93 14.91
C ALA A 910 -3.16 -35.37 15.78
N ASP A 911 -4.42 -35.54 15.39
CA ASP A 911 -5.58 -35.03 16.12
C ASP A 911 -6.05 -36.02 17.21
N ARG A 912 -5.76 -37.33 17.04
CA ARG A 912 -6.23 -38.38 17.95
C ARG A 912 -5.80 -38.19 19.41
N PRO A 913 -4.54 -37.81 19.74
CA PRO A 913 -4.15 -37.56 21.13
C PRO A 913 -4.93 -36.40 21.77
N LEU A 914 -5.24 -35.35 20.99
CA LEU A 914 -6.02 -34.21 21.45
C LEU A 914 -7.48 -34.64 21.72
N ILE A 915 -8.04 -35.46 20.84
CA ILE A 915 -9.39 -36.03 21.01
C ILE A 915 -9.45 -36.91 22.27
N ASP A 916 -8.43 -37.73 22.52
CA ASP A 916 -8.37 -38.59 23.71
C ASP A 916 -8.31 -37.76 25.00
N GLN A 917 -7.47 -36.73 25.03
CA GLN A 917 -7.38 -35.79 26.16
C GLN A 917 -8.72 -35.08 26.40
N LEU A 918 -9.36 -34.60 25.33
CA LEU A 918 -10.64 -33.91 25.44
C LEU A 918 -11.73 -34.87 25.94
N THR A 919 -11.77 -36.09 25.40
CA THR A 919 -12.74 -37.13 25.79
C THR A 919 -12.59 -37.54 27.26
N ALA A 920 -11.37 -37.54 27.79
CA ALA A 920 -11.12 -37.80 29.21
C ALA A 920 -11.79 -36.77 30.14
N LEU A 921 -12.03 -35.55 29.66
CA LEU A 921 -12.71 -34.48 30.40
C LEU A 921 -14.25 -34.56 30.32
N ARG A 922 -14.82 -35.47 29.52
CA ARG A 922 -16.27 -35.56 29.27
C ARG A 922 -17.10 -35.68 30.54
N THR A 923 -16.64 -36.45 31.53
CA THR A 923 -17.39 -36.71 32.78
C THR A 923 -17.34 -35.55 33.77
N SER A 924 -16.25 -34.75 33.78
CA SER A 924 -16.08 -33.62 34.69
C SER A 924 -16.54 -32.27 34.10
N LEU A 925 -16.69 -32.19 32.78
CA LEU A 925 -17.08 -30.94 32.09
C LEU A 925 -18.42 -30.35 32.59
N PRO A 926 -19.50 -31.12 32.82
CA PRO A 926 -20.77 -30.53 33.25
C PRO A 926 -20.68 -29.79 34.60
N ASP A 927 -19.86 -30.31 35.53
CA ASP A 927 -19.62 -29.68 36.83
C ASP A 927 -18.71 -28.46 36.70
N ARG A 928 -17.66 -28.54 35.85
CA ARG A 928 -16.81 -27.39 35.50
C ARG A 928 -17.64 -26.24 34.91
N LEU A 929 -18.54 -26.52 33.97
CA LEU A 929 -19.41 -25.50 33.36
C LEU A 929 -20.38 -24.86 34.37
N ASN A 930 -20.91 -25.64 35.32
CA ASN A 930 -21.76 -25.10 36.39
C ASN A 930 -20.98 -24.18 37.34
N ALA A 931 -19.69 -24.44 37.56
CA ALA A 931 -18.86 -23.66 38.48
C ALA A 931 -18.37 -22.32 37.89
N LEU A 932 -18.41 -22.15 36.56
CA LEU A 932 -17.93 -20.93 35.90
C LEU A 932 -18.82 -19.71 36.11
N LEU A 933 -20.13 -19.92 36.26
CA LEU A 933 -21.12 -18.85 36.37
C LEU A 933 -21.86 -18.96 37.71
N PRO A 934 -21.82 -17.94 38.60
CA PRO A 934 -22.67 -17.92 39.78
C PRO A 934 -24.16 -17.85 39.41
N SER A 935 -25.05 -18.10 40.38
CA SER A 935 -26.52 -18.09 40.17
C SER A 935 -27.09 -16.73 39.76
N ASP A 936 -26.36 -15.68 40.07
CA ASP A 936 -26.66 -14.27 39.93
C ASP A 936 -25.37 -13.55 39.48
N ILE A 937 -25.42 -12.93 38.30
CA ILE A 937 -24.33 -12.14 37.74
C ILE A 937 -24.90 -10.77 37.45
N ASP A 938 -24.28 -9.73 38.01
CA ASP A 938 -24.60 -8.36 37.66
C ASP A 938 -24.14 -8.08 36.23
N GLY A 939 -25.10 -7.74 35.36
CA GLY A 939 -24.81 -7.38 33.98
C GLY A 939 -26.05 -7.24 33.11
N LEU A 940 -25.85 -6.87 31.85
CA LEU A 940 -26.90 -6.74 30.84
C LEU A 940 -26.69 -7.72 29.68
N ASN A 941 -27.78 -8.32 29.24
CA ASN A 941 -27.91 -8.91 27.91
C ASN A 941 -28.25 -7.80 26.92
N ILE A 942 -27.45 -7.67 25.86
CA ILE A 942 -27.61 -6.67 24.81
C ILE A 942 -27.75 -7.33 23.44
N ARG A 943 -28.28 -6.57 22.46
CA ARG A 943 -27.98 -6.88 21.06
C ARG A 943 -26.48 -6.69 20.85
N HIS A 944 -25.89 -7.57 20.07
CA HIS A 944 -24.46 -7.72 19.89
C HIS A 944 -24.21 -8.15 18.44
N HIS A 945 -22.96 -8.21 18.01
CA HIS A 945 -22.63 -8.62 16.66
C HIS A 945 -22.88 -10.11 16.42
N GLY A 946 -22.56 -10.97 17.40
CA GLY A 946 -22.89 -12.40 17.40
C GLY A 946 -21.92 -13.30 16.64
N ASP A 947 -21.08 -12.72 15.78
CA ASP A 947 -20.01 -13.40 15.04
C ASP A 947 -18.79 -12.50 14.84
N PHE A 948 -18.43 -11.73 15.87
CA PHE A 948 -17.34 -10.77 15.79
C PHE A 948 -15.97 -11.46 15.74
N ARG A 949 -15.37 -11.55 14.55
CA ARG A 949 -14.04 -12.11 14.31
C ARG A 949 -13.18 -11.13 13.52
N LEU A 950 -11.89 -11.44 13.35
CA LEU A 950 -10.97 -10.59 12.57
C LEU A 950 -11.43 -10.34 11.12
N GLY A 951 -12.24 -11.24 10.55
CA GLY A 951 -12.81 -11.08 9.20
C GLY A 951 -13.92 -10.03 9.08
N GLN A 952 -14.56 -9.66 10.19
CA GLN A 952 -15.62 -8.65 10.25
C GLN A 952 -15.09 -7.24 10.56
N ILE A 953 -13.79 -7.05 10.42
CA ILE A 953 -13.10 -5.79 10.73
C ILE A 953 -12.41 -5.30 9.47
N LEU A 954 -12.80 -4.12 8.97
CA LEU A 954 -12.09 -3.42 7.90
C LEU A 954 -11.09 -2.43 8.48
N ILE A 955 -9.91 -2.33 7.86
CA ILE A 955 -8.89 -1.35 8.21
C ILE A 955 -9.16 -0.04 7.49
N VAL A 956 -9.26 1.07 8.21
CA VAL A 956 -9.52 2.40 7.64
C VAL A 956 -8.49 3.38 8.18
N LYS A 957 -7.40 3.56 7.43
CA LYS A 957 -6.23 4.37 7.85
C LYS A 957 -5.64 3.79 9.14
N ASP A 958 -5.66 4.57 10.23
CA ASP A 958 -5.14 4.19 11.55
C ASP A 958 -6.26 3.69 12.50
N ASP A 959 -7.46 3.45 11.98
CA ASP A 959 -8.65 3.02 12.73
C ASP A 959 -9.33 1.82 12.04
N ILE A 960 -10.44 1.34 12.61
CA ILE A 960 -11.17 0.17 12.13
C ILE A 960 -12.66 0.46 11.93
N CYS A 961 -13.30 -0.32 11.06
CA CYS A 961 -14.73 -0.28 10.78
C CYS A 961 -15.33 -1.69 10.89
N ILE A 962 -16.40 -1.83 11.67
CA ILE A 962 -17.07 -3.11 11.97
C ILE A 962 -18.19 -3.36 10.95
N ILE A 963 -18.22 -4.55 10.35
CA ILE A 963 -19.14 -4.93 9.28
C ILE A 963 -19.82 -6.27 9.54
N ASP A 964 -20.91 -6.56 8.81
CA ASP A 964 -21.59 -7.87 8.74
C ASP A 964 -22.30 -8.32 10.04
N PHE A 965 -23.31 -7.56 10.46
CA PHE A 965 -24.14 -7.85 11.64
C PHE A 965 -25.19 -8.96 11.42
N ASP A 966 -25.11 -9.73 10.34
CA ASP A 966 -26.05 -10.84 10.05
C ASP A 966 -25.89 -12.02 11.03
N GLY A 967 -24.74 -12.07 11.74
CA GLY A 967 -24.40 -13.14 12.67
C GLY A 967 -24.07 -14.46 11.97
N ASP A 968 -23.99 -15.55 12.73
CA ASP A 968 -23.68 -16.88 12.17
C ASP A 968 -24.79 -17.36 11.22
N PRO A 969 -24.50 -17.59 9.93
CA PRO A 969 -25.50 -18.00 8.94
C PRO A 969 -26.13 -19.38 9.23
N ARG A 970 -25.53 -20.19 10.10
CA ARG A 970 -26.06 -21.52 10.47
C ARG A 970 -27.20 -21.46 11.50
N LEU A 971 -27.32 -20.34 12.21
CA LEU A 971 -28.32 -20.19 13.28
C LEU A 971 -29.63 -19.63 12.71
N PRO A 972 -30.80 -20.11 13.17
CA PRO A 972 -32.08 -19.49 12.83
C PRO A 972 -32.14 -18.02 13.25
N LEU A 973 -32.86 -17.16 12.52
CA LEU A 973 -33.04 -15.74 12.85
C LEU A 973 -33.38 -15.46 14.33
N ALA A 974 -34.24 -16.28 14.95
CA ALA A 974 -34.61 -16.11 16.36
C ALA A 974 -33.40 -16.22 17.30
N ASP A 975 -32.44 -17.08 16.97
CA ASP A 975 -31.23 -17.30 17.75
C ASP A 975 -30.20 -16.19 17.49
N LYS A 976 -30.06 -15.75 16.24
CA LYS A 976 -29.24 -14.57 15.89
C LYS A 976 -29.75 -13.28 16.56
N ARG A 977 -31.06 -13.21 16.84
CA ARG A 977 -31.70 -12.08 17.53
C ARG A 977 -31.61 -12.13 19.06
N ARG A 978 -31.12 -13.22 19.65
CA ARG A 978 -31.01 -13.32 21.13
C ARG A 978 -30.10 -12.22 21.68
N LYS A 979 -30.46 -11.69 22.84
CA LYS A 979 -29.61 -10.76 23.59
C LYS A 979 -28.69 -11.57 24.50
N LEU A 980 -27.40 -11.26 24.45
CA LEU A 980 -26.36 -11.95 25.22
C LEU A 980 -25.42 -10.93 25.86
N PRO A 981 -24.63 -11.32 26.86
CA PRO A 981 -23.62 -10.44 27.43
C PRO A 981 -22.57 -10.08 26.39
N ALA A 982 -22.00 -8.87 26.52
CA ALA A 982 -20.93 -8.36 25.66
C ALA A 982 -19.70 -9.30 25.59
N ALA A 983 -19.52 -10.18 26.60
CA ALA A 983 -18.52 -11.23 26.63
C ALA A 983 -18.58 -12.18 25.41
N ARG A 984 -19.74 -12.31 24.75
CA ARG A 984 -19.92 -13.14 23.54
C ARG A 984 -19.06 -12.67 22.36
N ASP A 985 -19.02 -11.37 22.09
CA ASP A 985 -18.23 -10.78 20.99
C ASP A 985 -16.74 -10.70 21.36
N VAL A 986 -16.45 -10.39 22.63
CA VAL A 986 -15.07 -10.39 23.18
C VAL A 986 -14.44 -11.78 23.04
N ALA A 987 -15.18 -12.84 23.38
CA ALA A 987 -14.74 -14.22 23.22
C ALA A 987 -14.50 -14.57 21.74
N GLY A 988 -15.39 -14.13 20.84
CA GLY A 988 -15.26 -14.33 19.39
C GLY A 988 -13.94 -13.79 18.83
N LEU A 989 -13.55 -12.57 19.21
CA LEU A 989 -12.29 -11.99 18.76
C LEU A 989 -11.07 -12.72 19.35
N ILE A 990 -11.07 -13.03 20.65
CA ILE A 990 -9.95 -13.74 21.30
C ILE A 990 -9.74 -15.10 20.66
N ARG A 991 -10.83 -15.82 20.35
CA ARG A 991 -10.78 -17.07 19.60
C ARG A 991 -10.23 -16.86 18.18
N SER A 992 -10.64 -15.82 17.49
CA SER A 992 -10.13 -15.48 16.16
C SER A 992 -8.62 -15.19 16.16
N ILE A 993 -8.11 -14.45 17.16
CA ILE A 993 -6.67 -14.23 17.37
C ILE A 993 -5.95 -15.56 17.60
N ASP A 994 -6.49 -16.43 18.45
CA ASP A 994 -5.89 -17.73 18.69
C ASP A 994 -5.88 -18.66 17.45
N LEU A 995 -6.96 -18.67 16.69
CA LEU A 995 -7.02 -19.42 15.43
C LEU A 995 -5.95 -18.93 14.45
N SER A 996 -5.72 -17.61 14.35
CA SER A 996 -4.68 -17.05 13.49
C SER A 996 -3.28 -17.56 13.84
N VAL A 997 -3.00 -17.72 15.14
CA VAL A 997 -1.72 -18.25 15.64
C VAL A 997 -1.55 -19.72 15.30
N ASN A 998 -2.59 -20.54 15.50
CA ASN A 998 -2.52 -21.96 15.18
C ASN A 998 -2.40 -22.19 13.66
N VAL A 999 -3.07 -21.36 12.84
CA VAL A 999 -2.93 -21.39 11.38
C VAL A 999 -1.50 -21.04 10.96
N ALA A 1000 -0.91 -19.98 11.54
CA ALA A 1000 0.46 -19.58 11.25
C ALA A 1000 1.47 -20.66 11.70
N LEU A 1001 1.27 -21.24 12.88
CA LEU A 1001 2.08 -22.35 13.39
C LEU A 1001 1.99 -23.59 12.49
N GLY A 1002 0.78 -23.97 12.06
CA GLY A 1002 0.56 -25.10 11.16
C GLY A 1002 1.29 -24.95 9.82
N ARG A 1003 1.38 -23.72 9.29
CA ARG A 1003 2.20 -23.43 8.09
C ARG A 1003 3.69 -23.55 8.38
N ALA A 1004 4.14 -23.09 9.55
CA ALA A 1004 5.55 -23.06 9.94
C ALA A 1004 6.13 -24.45 10.25
N LEU A 1005 5.37 -25.35 10.89
CA LEU A 1005 5.83 -26.65 11.40
C LEU A 1005 6.11 -27.72 10.32
N SER A 1006 6.10 -27.35 9.04
CA SER A 1006 6.46 -28.23 7.92
C SER A 1006 7.98 -28.51 7.80
N GLY A 1007 8.81 -27.95 8.69
CA GLY A 1007 10.27 -28.17 8.73
C GLY A 1007 10.80 -28.33 10.16
N GLY A 1008 11.60 -29.39 10.40
CA GLY A 1008 12.53 -29.61 11.54
C GLY A 1008 11.96 -29.63 12.98
N THR A 1009 12.39 -30.57 13.83
CA THR A 1009 11.85 -30.75 15.22
C THR A 1009 12.35 -29.76 16.28
N ASP A 1010 13.59 -29.27 16.18
CA ASP A 1010 14.16 -28.34 17.19
C ASP A 1010 13.67 -26.89 17.04
N GLU A 1011 13.25 -26.52 15.83
CA GLU A 1011 12.69 -25.20 15.50
C GLU A 1011 11.29 -24.99 16.12
N GLN A 1012 10.56 -26.10 16.33
CA GLN A 1012 9.15 -26.10 16.74
C GLN A 1012 8.95 -25.50 18.13
N SER A 1013 9.74 -25.93 19.12
CA SER A 1013 9.56 -25.51 20.51
C SER A 1013 9.76 -24.00 20.71
N ARG A 1014 10.72 -23.41 19.98
CA ARG A 1014 10.97 -21.95 20.04
C ARG A 1014 9.85 -21.16 19.39
N LEU A 1015 9.40 -21.56 18.19
CA LEU A 1015 8.30 -20.88 17.49
C LEU A 1015 6.99 -20.97 18.27
N VAL A 1016 6.70 -22.12 18.87
CA VAL A 1016 5.52 -22.31 19.74
C VAL A 1016 5.54 -21.35 20.93
N ALA A 1017 6.70 -21.19 21.59
CA ALA A 1017 6.85 -20.24 22.70
C ALA A 1017 6.65 -18.79 22.25
N ALA A 1018 7.32 -18.37 21.18
CA ALA A 1018 7.25 -17.00 20.66
C ALA A 1018 5.84 -16.60 20.19
N LEU A 1019 5.12 -17.51 19.55
CA LEU A 1019 3.74 -17.29 19.11
C LEU A 1019 2.74 -17.32 20.27
N SER A 1020 3.00 -18.13 21.31
CA SER A 1020 2.18 -18.14 22.53
C SER A 1020 2.30 -16.81 23.29
N GLU A 1021 3.52 -16.30 23.42
CA GLU A 1021 3.77 -15.00 24.04
C GLU A 1021 3.12 -13.86 23.24
N TRP A 1022 3.21 -13.89 21.90
CA TRP A 1022 2.53 -12.93 21.04
C TRP A 1022 1.01 -12.94 21.25
N ARG A 1023 0.39 -14.13 21.32
CA ARG A 1023 -1.05 -14.29 21.56
C ARG A 1023 -1.48 -13.65 22.87
N GLU A 1024 -0.72 -13.88 23.93
CA GLU A 1024 -1.00 -13.34 25.27
C GLU A 1024 -0.91 -11.81 25.27
N ARG A 1025 0.12 -11.23 24.64
CA ARG A 1025 0.26 -9.77 24.50
C ARG A 1025 -0.89 -9.16 23.71
N ALA A 1026 -1.25 -9.75 22.55
CA ALA A 1026 -2.36 -9.27 21.73
C ALA A 1026 -3.69 -9.33 22.50
N THR A 1027 -3.98 -10.44 23.17
CA THR A 1027 -5.20 -10.63 23.98
C THR A 1027 -5.26 -9.63 25.14
N THR A 1028 -4.15 -9.42 25.83
CA THR A 1028 -4.05 -8.47 26.96
C THR A 1028 -4.25 -7.04 26.49
N THR A 1029 -3.65 -6.66 25.36
CA THR A 1029 -3.78 -5.32 24.76
C THR A 1029 -5.23 -5.04 24.36
N PHE A 1030 -5.88 -6.01 23.69
CA PHE A 1030 -7.29 -5.92 23.33
C PHE A 1030 -8.19 -5.73 24.55
N LEU A 1031 -8.06 -6.61 25.56
CA LEU A 1031 -8.88 -6.55 26.77
C LEU A 1031 -8.66 -5.26 27.56
N SER A 1032 -7.42 -4.78 27.63
CA SER A 1032 -7.10 -3.52 28.31
C SER A 1032 -7.76 -2.33 27.64
N ALA A 1033 -7.62 -2.22 26.32
CA ALA A 1033 -8.24 -1.16 25.52
C ALA A 1033 -9.77 -1.21 25.56
N TYR A 1034 -10.35 -2.41 25.50
CA TYR A 1034 -11.79 -2.63 25.62
C TYR A 1034 -12.33 -2.17 26.99
N ARG A 1035 -11.64 -2.53 28.07
CA ARG A 1035 -12.03 -2.12 29.44
C ARG A 1035 -11.87 -0.62 29.65
N GLU A 1036 -10.80 -0.01 29.13
CA GLU A 1036 -10.55 1.42 29.24
C GLU A 1036 -11.63 2.26 28.51
N ALA A 1037 -12.06 1.81 27.34
CA ALA A 1037 -13.09 2.47 26.54
C ALA A 1037 -14.54 2.20 27.01
N MET A 1038 -14.75 1.23 27.91
CA MET A 1038 -16.08 0.84 28.39
C MET A 1038 -16.64 1.87 29.38
N THR A 1039 -17.58 2.69 28.94
CA THR A 1039 -18.18 3.75 29.78
C THR A 1039 -19.41 3.30 30.57
N ASP A 1040 -20.12 2.25 30.12
CA ASP A 1040 -21.26 1.67 30.85
C ASP A 1040 -20.83 0.42 31.65
N ARG A 1041 -20.68 0.59 32.95
CA ARG A 1041 -20.23 -0.48 33.87
C ARG A 1041 -21.19 -1.66 33.97
N ARG A 1042 -22.44 -1.54 33.48
CA ARG A 1042 -23.42 -2.63 33.51
C ARG A 1042 -23.17 -3.68 32.42
N LEU A 1043 -22.28 -3.41 31.47
CA LEU A 1043 -21.97 -4.31 30.35
C LEU A 1043 -20.87 -5.32 30.67
N TRP A 1044 -20.18 -5.14 31.80
CA TRP A 1044 -19.11 -6.03 32.24
C TRP A 1044 -19.13 -6.13 33.77
N PRO A 1045 -19.10 -7.35 34.37
CA PRO A 1045 -19.15 -7.48 35.82
C PRO A 1045 -18.02 -6.71 36.53
N GLU A 1046 -18.34 -6.02 37.62
CA GLU A 1046 -17.33 -5.31 38.44
C GLU A 1046 -16.47 -6.29 39.24
N ASP A 1047 -17.04 -7.41 39.68
CA ASP A 1047 -16.31 -8.48 40.36
C ASP A 1047 -15.37 -9.22 39.37
N PRO A 1048 -14.03 -9.20 39.59
CA PRO A 1048 -13.08 -9.83 38.69
C PRO A 1048 -13.31 -11.33 38.50
N GLN A 1049 -13.76 -12.05 39.54
CA GLN A 1049 -13.99 -13.48 39.48
C GLN A 1049 -15.20 -13.80 38.58
N SER A 1050 -16.29 -13.04 38.73
CA SER A 1050 -17.48 -13.14 37.87
C SER A 1050 -17.19 -12.72 36.43
N ALA A 1051 -16.37 -11.69 36.23
CA ALA A 1051 -15.94 -11.24 34.89
C ALA A 1051 -15.11 -12.30 34.16
N GLU A 1052 -14.14 -12.94 34.84
CA GLU A 1052 -13.33 -14.00 34.29
C GLU A 1052 -14.15 -15.26 34.02
N GLY A 1053 -15.05 -15.64 34.95
CA GLY A 1053 -15.97 -16.76 34.77
C GLY A 1053 -16.89 -16.58 33.56
N LEU A 1054 -17.44 -15.37 33.37
CA LEU A 1054 -18.27 -15.02 32.22
C LEU A 1054 -17.49 -15.09 30.90
N LEU A 1055 -16.29 -14.53 30.84
CA LEU A 1055 -15.45 -14.57 29.63
C LEU A 1055 -15.05 -16.01 29.29
N ARG A 1056 -14.60 -16.80 30.28
CA ARG A 1056 -14.26 -18.21 30.09
C ARG A 1056 -15.42 -19.04 29.58
N PHE A 1057 -16.61 -18.80 30.11
CA PHE A 1057 -17.81 -19.49 29.66
C PHE A 1057 -18.05 -19.28 28.16
N PHE A 1058 -18.02 -18.03 27.68
CA PHE A 1058 -18.21 -17.74 26.25
C PHE A 1058 -17.03 -18.15 25.38
N LEU A 1059 -15.80 -18.17 25.91
CA LEU A 1059 -14.65 -18.76 25.21
C LEU A 1059 -14.85 -20.26 24.96
N LEU A 1060 -15.39 -21.00 25.94
CA LEU A 1060 -15.75 -22.41 25.78
C LEU A 1060 -16.89 -22.60 24.79
N ASP A 1061 -17.95 -21.79 24.87
CA ASP A 1061 -19.07 -21.87 23.91
C ASP A 1061 -18.58 -21.68 22.47
N GLN A 1062 -17.71 -20.69 22.23
CA GLN A 1062 -17.09 -20.49 20.92
C GLN A 1062 -16.18 -21.65 20.50
N ALA A 1063 -15.33 -22.14 21.39
CA ALA A 1063 -14.42 -23.22 21.06
C ALA A 1063 -15.17 -24.53 20.72
N PHE A 1064 -16.27 -24.83 21.41
CA PHE A 1064 -17.11 -25.98 21.06
C PHE A 1064 -17.87 -25.78 19.75
N ASP A 1065 -18.34 -24.56 19.46
CA ASP A 1065 -18.99 -24.23 18.19
C ASP A 1065 -18.05 -24.40 16.98
N GLU A 1066 -16.80 -23.95 17.11
CA GLU A 1066 -15.75 -24.09 16.09
C GLU A 1066 -15.42 -25.57 15.82
N VAL A 1067 -15.30 -26.39 16.88
CA VAL A 1067 -15.06 -27.83 16.75
C VAL A 1067 -16.24 -28.52 16.05
N GLU A 1068 -17.48 -28.18 16.44
CA GLU A 1068 -18.69 -28.73 15.81
C GLU A 1068 -18.76 -28.36 14.31
N TYR A 1069 -18.36 -27.13 13.97
CA TYR A 1069 -18.32 -26.62 12.59
C TYR A 1069 -17.32 -27.39 11.72
N GLU A 1070 -16.05 -27.43 12.13
CA GLU A 1070 -14.97 -28.08 11.36
C GLU A 1070 -15.25 -29.58 11.21
N LEU A 1071 -15.77 -30.24 12.24
CA LEU A 1071 -16.18 -31.66 12.14
C LEU A 1071 -17.23 -31.92 11.06
N SER A 1072 -18.12 -30.95 10.83
CA SER A 1072 -19.27 -31.13 9.93
C SER A 1072 -18.97 -30.76 8.49
N HIS A 1073 -18.02 -29.83 8.26
CA HIS A 1073 -17.80 -29.25 6.92
C HIS A 1073 -16.37 -29.42 6.41
N ARG A 1074 -15.38 -29.47 7.32
CA ARG A 1074 -13.97 -29.41 6.97
C ARG A 1074 -13.07 -30.13 8.00
N PRO A 1075 -13.13 -31.48 8.09
CA PRO A 1075 -12.42 -32.23 9.13
C PRO A 1075 -10.89 -31.97 9.18
N GLU A 1076 -10.29 -31.56 8.07
CA GLU A 1076 -8.88 -31.16 8.00
C GLU A 1076 -8.54 -29.85 8.74
N GLY A 1077 -9.51 -29.00 9.07
CA GLY A 1077 -9.32 -27.78 9.86
C GLY A 1077 -9.37 -28.00 11.38
N LEU A 1078 -9.71 -29.21 11.84
CA LEU A 1078 -10.06 -29.53 13.22
C LEU A 1078 -8.95 -29.32 14.28
N HIS A 1079 -7.68 -29.42 13.89
CA HIS A 1079 -6.53 -29.38 14.81
C HIS A 1079 -6.47 -28.09 15.65
N ALA A 1080 -6.69 -26.94 14.99
CA ALA A 1080 -6.57 -25.63 15.63
C ALA A 1080 -7.68 -25.38 16.68
N PRO A 1081 -8.97 -25.61 16.38
CA PRO A 1081 -10.03 -25.57 17.39
C PRO A 1081 -9.82 -26.54 18.56
N LEU A 1082 -9.38 -27.78 18.31
CA LEU A 1082 -9.13 -28.76 19.38
C LEU A 1082 -8.03 -28.29 20.34
N THR A 1083 -6.93 -27.76 19.80
CA THR A 1083 -5.82 -27.23 20.60
C THR A 1083 -6.26 -26.03 21.44
N GLY A 1084 -7.02 -25.11 20.84
CA GLY A 1084 -7.60 -23.96 21.53
C GLY A 1084 -8.54 -24.36 22.67
N LEU A 1085 -9.44 -25.31 22.42
CA LEU A 1085 -10.40 -25.83 23.40
C LEU A 1085 -9.68 -26.48 24.60
N LEU A 1086 -8.71 -27.35 24.35
CA LEU A 1086 -7.93 -27.99 25.40
C LEU A 1086 -7.18 -26.97 26.25
N ARG A 1087 -6.61 -25.92 25.63
CA ARG A 1087 -5.91 -24.85 26.37
C ARG A 1087 -6.85 -24.06 27.29
N ILE A 1088 -8.07 -23.78 26.85
CA ILE A 1088 -9.07 -23.11 27.70
C ILE A 1088 -9.45 -24.02 28.88
N LEU A 1089 -9.57 -25.33 28.65
CA LEU A 1089 -9.92 -26.32 29.67
C LEU A 1089 -8.77 -26.66 30.64
N SER A 1090 -7.51 -26.57 30.22
CA SER A 1090 -6.33 -26.91 31.04
C SER A 1090 -5.89 -25.76 31.95
N ASN A 1091 -6.10 -24.51 31.57
CA ASN A 1091 -5.85 -23.35 32.45
C ASN A 1091 -6.67 -23.40 33.74
N ALA A 1092 -7.76 -24.19 33.79
CA ALA A 1092 -8.56 -24.42 35.00
C ALA A 1092 -7.84 -25.25 36.09
N GLU A 1093 -6.84 -26.05 35.75
CA GLU A 1093 -6.12 -26.91 36.72
C GLU A 1093 -4.99 -26.18 37.45
N SER A 1094 -4.43 -25.11 36.85
CA SER A 1094 -3.38 -24.30 37.50
C SER A 1094 -3.94 -23.32 38.54
N GLU A 1095 -5.21 -22.90 38.42
CA GLU A 1095 -5.84 -21.95 39.34
C GLU A 1095 -6.66 -22.63 40.45
N ALA A 1096 -7.08 -23.89 40.29
CA ALA A 1096 -7.72 -24.65 41.38
C ALA A 1096 -6.72 -25.12 42.46
N HIS A 1097 -5.42 -24.89 42.24
CA HIS A 1097 -4.32 -25.23 43.16
C HIS A 1097 -3.48 -24.01 43.61
N ALA A 1098 -3.92 -22.79 43.28
CA ALA A 1098 -3.41 -21.52 43.83
C ALA A 1098 -4.48 -20.93 44.76
#